data_AF-A0A5D6YAZ0-F1
#
_entry.id   AF-A0A5D6YAZ0-F1
#
_cell.length_a   1.000
_cell.length_b   1.000
_cell.length_c   1.000
_cell.angle_alpha   90.00
_cell.angle_beta   90.00
_cell.angle_gamma   90.00
#
_symmetry.space_group_name_H-M   'P 1'
#
loop_
_entity.id
_entity.type
_entity.pdbx_description
1 polymer ?
#
loop_
_entity_poly.entity_id
_entity_poly.type
_entity_poly.pdbx_seq_one_letter_code
_entity_poly.pdbx_strand_id
1 'polypeptide(L)'
;MTLELLDDDVLRLVLAWLTFRDRQSLSTVGRTAARSQLRQLVLSQSVLRLPPLQSIARVANGLHNSDAAWQAYCAHPFLRRLVSSETVAATRRVLVPLSVAQRLLALLQFAPLLESVRFYNDAVPATAKNAVKQVTVMDVGFVSVLTGLRALDLSTIKHVHCLDAIAVMTNLRTLDLSQTAIDGADAEALSHLQRLEVLDLKRTRVANLSFLTPLAENLRWLDVSGTRVGDFSPLTRLRNLAYLNMSRNFVEDAAPLRFLPALQTLKLCDTVSRGPLELVLNAPGLVACHLHDTMLSDVNFLLATPHLQYLDVRRTHDVPNLAPLAALAQLETLLIDDSVLALDGVDGELRRQANAQWAGRLQRLKHLRIDQLSAEIDDDEHLAYAYPIDGSILPHFVSLEVLESPSLTDFQPLHSIYDSLRELQLHNWTAEDLHQLALAPGAANLHSLKLALPSSPEVVDLYPLEAFEGLETLELIDVLFEDLAPLGSLQQLRKLNLVLKSRSKRQLARKYRREQDFSFLEALTQLEVLNLDGRVDFKDASPLARLRALKKLCLQGTKVSELSALVNASELVSLNVASTPVKQAAELLGRLPLLESLWIPEKVRCEELQDTSDRGFPRLRFLWHRDDFNCLWTRHRHVHAP
;
A
#
# COMPACT_ATOMS: atom_id res chain seq x y z
N MET A 1 17.69 -29.79 -34.21
CA MET A 1 17.14 -28.84 -35.21
C MET A 1 17.16 -27.44 -34.61
N THR A 2 17.58 -26.47 -35.41
CA THR A 2 18.15 -25.19 -35.01
C THR A 2 17.19 -24.24 -34.28
N LEU A 3 17.73 -23.64 -33.22
CA LEU A 3 17.08 -22.90 -32.12
C LEU A 3 16.83 -21.40 -32.45
N GLU A 4 16.53 -21.05 -33.70
CA GLU A 4 16.49 -19.65 -34.19
C GLU A 4 15.10 -19.02 -34.35
N LEU A 5 14.00 -19.76 -34.12
CA LEU A 5 12.64 -19.25 -34.34
C LEU A 5 11.82 -19.26 -33.05
N LEU A 6 12.11 -18.33 -32.14
CA LEU A 6 11.10 -17.80 -31.22
C LEU A 6 10.50 -16.58 -31.90
N ASP A 7 9.24 -16.69 -32.32
CA ASP A 7 8.51 -15.59 -32.96
C ASP A 7 8.38 -14.40 -31.99
N ASP A 8 8.32 -13.19 -32.55
CA ASP A 8 8.16 -11.93 -31.81
C ASP A 8 6.95 -12.00 -30.85
N ASP A 9 5.91 -12.77 -31.20
CA ASP A 9 4.71 -12.98 -30.41
C ASP A 9 4.94 -13.81 -29.14
N VAL A 10 5.84 -14.79 -29.17
CA VAL A 10 6.16 -15.64 -28.00
C VAL A 10 6.95 -14.84 -26.97
N LEU A 11 7.92 -14.04 -27.43
CA LEU A 11 8.67 -13.15 -26.54
C LEU A 11 7.76 -12.05 -25.98
N ARG A 12 6.89 -11.46 -26.80
CA ARG A 12 5.89 -10.45 -26.37
C ARG A 12 4.91 -11.01 -25.35
N LEU A 13 4.45 -12.26 -25.50
CA LEU A 13 3.58 -12.92 -24.54
C LEU A 13 4.29 -13.09 -23.19
N VAL A 14 5.53 -13.61 -23.17
CA VAL A 14 6.32 -13.78 -21.93
C VAL A 14 6.62 -12.43 -21.25
N LEU A 15 6.93 -11.40 -22.04
CA LEU A 15 7.19 -10.04 -21.55
C LEU A 15 5.94 -9.34 -20.98
N ALA A 16 4.75 -9.63 -21.52
CA ALA A 16 3.49 -9.02 -21.07
C ALA A 16 3.16 -9.36 -19.60
N TRP A 17 3.60 -10.53 -19.13
CA TRP A 17 3.27 -11.07 -17.80
C TRP A 17 4.44 -11.03 -16.80
N LEU A 18 5.44 -10.19 -17.07
CA LEU A 18 6.53 -9.91 -16.13
C LEU A 18 6.01 -9.20 -14.88
N THR A 19 6.42 -9.68 -13.70
CA THR A 19 6.15 -8.95 -12.46
C THR A 19 6.91 -7.63 -12.44
N PHE A 20 6.50 -6.71 -11.57
CA PHE A 20 7.17 -5.42 -11.39
C PHE A 20 8.69 -5.58 -11.15
N ARG A 21 9.09 -6.58 -10.37
CA ARG A 21 10.50 -6.90 -10.06
C ARG A 21 11.25 -7.43 -11.28
N ASP A 22 10.59 -8.21 -12.13
CA ASP A 22 11.17 -8.69 -13.39
C ASP A 22 11.38 -7.54 -14.38
N ARG A 23 10.45 -6.56 -14.40
CA ARG A 23 10.58 -5.34 -15.23
C ARG A 23 11.72 -4.43 -14.75
N GLN A 24 11.96 -4.33 -13.45
CA GLN A 24 13.13 -3.61 -12.90
C GLN A 24 14.46 -4.31 -13.24
N SER A 25 14.48 -5.65 -13.23
CA SER A 25 15.68 -6.42 -13.61
C SER A 25 15.97 -6.32 -15.12
N LEU A 26 14.97 -5.98 -15.93
CA LEU A 26 15.10 -5.70 -17.35
C LEU A 26 15.50 -4.26 -17.66
N SER A 27 15.27 -3.30 -16.75
CA SER A 27 15.68 -1.91 -16.98
C SER A 27 17.19 -1.68 -16.88
N THR A 28 17.92 -2.60 -16.24
CA THR A 28 19.40 -2.57 -16.17
C THR A 28 20.06 -3.14 -17.43
N VAL A 29 19.34 -3.93 -18.23
CA VAL A 29 19.79 -4.42 -19.53
C VAL A 29 19.27 -3.42 -20.57
N GLY A 30 20.15 -2.57 -21.10
CA GLY A 30 19.78 -1.48 -22.03
C GLY A 30 18.85 -1.92 -23.18
N ARG A 31 18.14 -0.97 -23.78
CA ARG A 31 17.07 -1.14 -24.79
C ARG A 31 17.44 -1.95 -26.05
N THR A 32 18.66 -2.44 -26.17
CA THR A 32 19.22 -3.23 -27.27
C THR A 32 19.68 -4.64 -26.84
N ALA A 33 19.11 -5.21 -25.78
CA ALA A 33 19.39 -6.58 -25.39
C ALA A 33 19.10 -7.56 -26.55
N ALA A 34 20.10 -8.36 -26.95
CA ALA A 34 19.94 -9.34 -28.01
C ALA A 34 18.89 -10.39 -27.61
N ARG A 35 18.14 -10.95 -28.59
CA ARG A 35 17.11 -12.00 -28.35
C ARG A 35 17.63 -13.18 -27.51
N SER A 36 18.93 -13.47 -27.61
CA SER A 36 19.64 -14.48 -26.81
C SER A 36 19.76 -14.12 -25.32
N GLN A 37 19.90 -12.84 -24.97
CA GLN A 37 20.02 -12.35 -23.59
C GLN A 37 18.67 -12.32 -22.87
N LEU A 38 17.59 -11.89 -23.54
CA LEU A 38 16.23 -12.00 -23.01
C LEU A 38 15.81 -13.46 -22.80
N ARG A 39 16.19 -14.34 -23.74
CA ARG A 39 16.02 -15.79 -23.61
C ARG A 39 16.82 -16.35 -22.43
N GLN A 40 18.08 -15.97 -22.27
CA GLN A 40 18.88 -16.37 -21.10
C GLN A 40 18.29 -15.85 -19.80
N LEU A 41 17.72 -14.64 -19.76
CA LEU A 41 17.10 -14.07 -18.57
C LEU A 41 15.81 -14.81 -18.18
N VAL A 42 14.94 -15.12 -19.14
CA VAL A 42 13.71 -15.89 -18.89
C VAL A 42 14.05 -17.33 -18.46
N LEU A 43 15.01 -17.96 -19.13
CA LEU A 43 15.47 -19.30 -18.75
C LEU A 43 16.22 -19.29 -17.40
N SER A 44 16.97 -18.22 -17.08
CA SER A 44 17.67 -18.08 -15.80
C SER A 44 16.71 -17.87 -14.63
N GLN A 45 15.52 -17.34 -14.88
CA GLN A 45 14.48 -17.19 -13.85
C GLN A 45 13.86 -18.54 -13.43
N SER A 46 13.98 -19.60 -14.25
CA SER A 46 13.39 -20.92 -13.99
C SER A 46 11.88 -20.89 -13.68
N VAL A 47 11.17 -19.86 -14.15
CA VAL A 47 9.72 -19.67 -13.95
C VAL A 47 8.98 -19.83 -15.28
N LEU A 48 8.08 -20.81 -15.34
CA LEU A 48 7.20 -21.05 -16.47
C LEU A 48 5.86 -20.35 -16.24
N ARG A 49 5.54 -19.35 -17.06
CA ARG A 49 4.25 -18.66 -17.02
C ARG A 49 3.38 -19.15 -18.15
N LEU A 50 2.22 -19.71 -17.82
CA LEU A 50 1.29 -20.22 -18.81
C LEU A 50 0.24 -19.16 -19.12
N PRO A 51 -0.10 -18.92 -20.40
CA PRO A 51 -1.10 -17.95 -20.80
C PRO A 51 -2.53 -18.44 -20.51
N PRO A 52 -3.48 -17.54 -20.22
CA PRO A 52 -4.88 -17.91 -19.97
C PRO A 52 -5.55 -18.44 -21.25
N LEU A 53 -6.54 -19.33 -21.12
CA LEU A 53 -7.21 -19.99 -22.26
C LEU A 53 -7.70 -18.99 -23.32
N GLN A 54 -8.26 -17.88 -22.85
CA GLN A 54 -8.90 -16.83 -23.66
C GLN A 54 -7.90 -16.03 -24.52
N SER A 55 -6.63 -15.99 -24.12
CA SER A 55 -5.59 -15.27 -24.88
C SER A 55 -5.17 -16.01 -26.16
N ILE A 56 -5.45 -17.31 -26.22
CA ILE A 56 -4.99 -18.21 -27.28
C ILE A 56 -6.14 -18.63 -28.17
N ALA A 57 -7.25 -19.07 -27.57
CA ALA A 57 -8.42 -19.43 -28.33
C ALA A 57 -9.23 -18.14 -28.55
N ARG A 58 -9.38 -17.69 -29.80
CA ARG A 58 -10.46 -16.78 -30.19
C ARG A 58 -11.79 -17.52 -29.99
N VAL A 59 -12.18 -17.71 -28.73
CA VAL A 59 -13.37 -18.48 -28.36
C VAL A 59 -14.57 -17.62 -28.74
N ALA A 60 -15.26 -17.99 -29.83
CA ALA A 60 -16.57 -17.46 -30.14
C ALA A 60 -17.51 -17.74 -28.95
N ASN A 61 -18.32 -16.74 -28.61
CA ASN A 61 -19.24 -16.70 -27.47
C ASN A 61 -19.79 -18.08 -27.06
N GLY A 62 -19.43 -18.55 -25.85
CA GLY A 62 -20.10 -19.67 -25.17
C GLY A 62 -19.34 -20.99 -25.04
N LEU A 63 -18.14 -21.15 -25.62
CA LEU A 63 -17.39 -22.42 -25.62
C LEU A 63 -16.19 -22.46 -24.64
N HIS A 64 -16.29 -21.77 -23.49
CA HIS A 64 -15.19 -21.58 -22.53
C HIS A 64 -14.65 -22.87 -21.90
N ASN A 65 -15.33 -24.02 -22.06
CA ASN A 65 -14.94 -25.29 -21.46
C ASN A 65 -15.06 -26.49 -22.44
N SER A 66 -15.07 -26.24 -23.75
CA SER A 66 -15.16 -27.30 -24.76
C SER A 66 -13.80 -27.96 -25.02
N ASP A 67 -13.81 -29.25 -25.33
CA ASP A 67 -12.58 -29.97 -25.72
C ASP A 67 -11.94 -29.38 -26.99
N ALA A 68 -12.72 -28.75 -27.86
CA ALA A 68 -12.21 -28.01 -29.01
C ALA A 68 -11.37 -26.78 -28.60
N ALA A 69 -11.81 -26.03 -27.58
CA ALA A 69 -11.04 -24.90 -27.05
C ALA A 69 -9.73 -25.36 -26.39
N TRP A 70 -9.78 -26.49 -25.68
CA TRP A 70 -8.58 -27.12 -25.10
C TRP A 70 -7.62 -27.65 -26.18
N GLN A 71 -8.13 -28.30 -27.22
CA GLN A 71 -7.31 -28.74 -28.36
C GLN A 71 -6.65 -27.54 -29.06
N ALA A 72 -7.38 -26.44 -29.26
CA ALA A 72 -6.82 -25.21 -29.82
C ALA A 72 -5.73 -24.61 -28.91
N TYR A 73 -5.95 -24.65 -27.59
CA TYR A 73 -4.96 -24.25 -26.60
C TYR A 73 -3.69 -25.11 -26.72
N CYS A 74 -3.79 -26.43 -26.63
CA CYS A 74 -2.64 -27.33 -26.78
C CYS A 74 -1.96 -27.26 -28.16
N ALA A 75 -2.71 -26.95 -29.22
CA ALA A 75 -2.17 -26.79 -30.57
C ALA A 75 -1.43 -25.47 -30.79
N HIS A 76 -1.56 -24.51 -29.86
CA HIS A 76 -0.98 -23.19 -30.02
C HIS A 76 0.56 -23.28 -30.14
N PRO A 77 1.19 -22.62 -31.14
CA PRO A 77 2.62 -22.75 -31.40
C PRO A 77 3.50 -22.41 -30.19
N PHE A 78 3.06 -21.44 -29.36
CA PHE A 78 3.71 -21.12 -28.08
C PHE A 78 3.79 -22.34 -27.17
N LEU A 79 2.66 -23.00 -26.90
CA LEU A 79 2.59 -24.14 -25.99
C LEU A 79 3.33 -25.35 -26.55
N ARG A 80 3.24 -25.63 -27.85
CA ARG A 80 4.01 -26.70 -28.50
C ARG A 80 5.53 -26.51 -28.38
N ARG A 81 6.02 -25.27 -28.48
CA ARG A 81 7.47 -24.96 -28.33
C ARG A 81 7.89 -24.97 -26.85
N LEU A 82 7.01 -24.54 -25.96
CA LEU A 82 7.23 -24.45 -24.52
C LEU A 82 7.17 -25.82 -23.82
N VAL A 83 6.42 -26.78 -24.37
CA VAL A 83 6.36 -28.20 -23.96
C VAL A 83 7.50 -29.02 -24.60
N SER A 84 8.57 -28.38 -25.10
CA SER A 84 9.80 -29.10 -25.42
C SER A 84 10.36 -29.76 -24.15
N SER A 85 10.85 -31.00 -24.29
CA SER A 85 11.31 -31.82 -23.14
C SER A 85 12.37 -31.11 -22.29
N GLU A 86 13.26 -30.32 -22.92
CA GLU A 86 14.30 -29.56 -22.22
C GLU A 86 13.75 -28.44 -21.34
N THR A 87 12.73 -27.71 -21.80
CA THR A 87 12.14 -26.58 -21.05
C THR A 87 11.37 -27.10 -19.85
N VAL A 88 10.57 -28.15 -20.04
CA VAL A 88 9.80 -28.79 -18.97
C VAL A 88 10.75 -29.45 -17.95
N ALA A 89 11.82 -30.11 -18.40
CA ALA A 89 12.82 -30.72 -17.53
C ALA A 89 13.57 -29.68 -16.67
N ALA A 90 13.80 -28.48 -17.18
CA ALA A 90 14.51 -27.40 -16.46
C ALA A 90 13.59 -26.51 -15.59
N THR A 91 12.27 -26.67 -15.68
CA THR A 91 11.31 -25.81 -14.98
C THR A 91 11.27 -26.12 -13.49
N ARG A 92 11.53 -25.10 -12.65
CA ARG A 92 11.44 -25.20 -11.18
C ARG A 92 10.21 -24.54 -10.59
N ARG A 93 9.66 -23.51 -11.25
CA ARG A 93 8.49 -22.78 -10.76
C ARG A 93 7.49 -22.61 -11.88
N VAL A 94 6.20 -22.76 -11.58
CA VAL A 94 5.14 -22.58 -12.57
C VAL A 94 4.08 -21.63 -12.02
N LEU A 95 3.64 -20.70 -12.86
CA LEU A 95 2.49 -19.84 -12.61
C LEU A 95 1.36 -20.23 -13.58
N VAL A 96 0.25 -20.72 -13.03
CA VAL A 96 -0.84 -21.35 -13.78
C VAL A 96 -2.10 -20.48 -13.74
N PRO A 97 -2.71 -20.17 -14.90
CA PRO A 97 -4.00 -19.51 -14.93
C PRO A 97 -5.08 -20.45 -14.41
N LEU A 98 -5.98 -19.94 -13.57
CA LEU A 98 -7.05 -20.74 -13.01
C LEU A 98 -7.98 -21.36 -14.08
N SER A 99 -8.23 -20.69 -15.21
CA SER A 99 -9.04 -21.23 -16.32
C SER A 99 -8.59 -22.59 -16.86
N VAL A 100 -7.30 -22.90 -16.76
CA VAL A 100 -6.71 -24.11 -17.33
C VAL A 100 -6.11 -25.04 -16.28
N ALA A 101 -6.11 -24.62 -15.02
CA ALA A 101 -5.35 -25.27 -13.96
C ALA A 101 -5.67 -26.76 -13.83
N GLN A 102 -6.95 -27.15 -13.80
CA GLN A 102 -7.35 -28.55 -13.66
C GLN A 102 -6.77 -29.45 -14.77
N ARG A 103 -6.76 -28.98 -16.02
CA ARG A 103 -6.23 -29.76 -17.16
C ARG A 103 -4.70 -29.73 -17.25
N LEU A 104 -4.07 -28.64 -16.80
CA LEU A 104 -2.62 -28.45 -16.87
C LEU A 104 -1.87 -29.12 -15.72
N LEU A 105 -2.46 -29.23 -14.53
CA LEU A 105 -1.81 -29.85 -13.37
C LEU A 105 -1.42 -31.32 -13.64
N ALA A 106 -2.25 -32.04 -14.40
CA ALA A 106 -1.93 -33.41 -14.85
C ALA A 106 -0.70 -33.48 -15.77
N LEU A 107 -0.29 -32.39 -16.42
CA LEU A 107 0.91 -32.34 -17.26
C LEU A 107 2.16 -31.95 -16.46
N LEU A 108 2.00 -31.26 -15.33
CA LEU A 108 3.11 -30.84 -14.48
C LEU A 108 3.80 -32.01 -13.77
N GLN A 109 3.18 -33.19 -13.72
CA GLN A 109 3.81 -34.42 -13.20
C GLN A 109 5.07 -34.83 -13.97
N PHE A 110 5.22 -34.35 -15.21
CA PHE A 110 6.38 -34.64 -16.06
C PHE A 110 7.52 -33.62 -15.90
N ALA A 111 7.41 -32.67 -14.97
CA ALA A 111 8.46 -31.70 -14.65
C ALA A 111 9.25 -32.16 -13.40
N PRO A 112 10.37 -32.91 -13.56
CA PRO A 112 11.06 -33.57 -12.44
C PRO A 112 11.74 -32.60 -11.47
N LEU A 113 12.01 -31.36 -11.89
CA LEU A 113 12.65 -30.33 -11.06
C LEU A 113 11.65 -29.33 -10.48
N LEU A 114 10.34 -29.58 -10.62
CA LEU A 114 9.32 -28.65 -10.17
C LEU A 114 9.30 -28.52 -8.64
N GLU A 115 9.59 -27.32 -8.16
CA GLU A 115 9.67 -26.97 -6.74
C GLU A 115 8.51 -26.06 -6.29
N SER A 116 7.91 -25.27 -7.20
CA SER A 116 6.85 -24.33 -6.85
C SER A 116 5.73 -24.23 -7.88
N VAL A 117 4.49 -24.20 -7.39
CA VAL A 117 3.29 -23.92 -8.19
C VAL A 117 2.52 -22.77 -7.55
N ARG A 118 2.10 -21.80 -8.37
CA ARG A 118 1.19 -20.72 -7.98
C ARG A 118 0.07 -20.56 -9.00
N PHE A 119 -1.07 -20.10 -8.55
CA PHE A 119 -2.21 -19.79 -9.42
C PHE A 119 -2.43 -18.29 -9.52
N TYR A 120 -3.08 -17.87 -10.61
CA TYR A 120 -3.55 -16.51 -10.76
C TYR A 120 -4.89 -16.48 -11.48
N ASN A 121 -5.71 -15.48 -11.14
CA ASN A 121 -6.95 -15.22 -11.84
C ASN A 121 -6.67 -14.76 -13.28
N ASP A 122 -7.42 -15.31 -14.23
CA ASP A 122 -7.38 -14.82 -15.61
C ASP A 122 -7.80 -13.35 -15.61
N ALA A 123 -6.95 -12.47 -16.14
CA ALA A 123 -7.33 -11.07 -16.35
C ALA A 123 -8.39 -11.05 -17.46
N VAL A 124 -9.66 -10.95 -17.09
CA VAL A 124 -10.76 -10.74 -18.05
C VAL A 124 -10.92 -9.25 -18.28
N PRO A 125 -10.86 -8.75 -19.53
CA PRO A 125 -11.22 -7.36 -19.83
C PRO A 125 -12.68 -7.13 -19.41
N ALA A 126 -12.94 -6.05 -18.66
CA ALA A 126 -14.27 -5.70 -18.13
C ALA A 126 -15.38 -5.55 -19.20
N THR A 127 -15.01 -5.56 -20.49
CA THR A 127 -15.91 -5.45 -21.65
C THR A 127 -16.52 -6.77 -22.14
N ALA A 128 -16.09 -7.92 -21.61
CA ALA A 128 -16.77 -9.17 -21.90
C ALA A 128 -18.15 -9.16 -21.23
N LYS A 129 -19.22 -8.93 -22.00
CA LYS A 129 -20.64 -9.07 -21.56
C LYS A 129 -20.94 -10.37 -20.81
N ASN A 130 -20.06 -11.36 -20.95
CA ASN A 130 -20.02 -12.58 -20.17
C ASN A 130 -18.69 -12.60 -19.40
N ALA A 131 -18.66 -12.05 -18.18
CA ALA A 131 -17.58 -12.31 -17.25
C ALA A 131 -17.45 -13.84 -17.13
N VAL A 132 -16.32 -14.40 -17.55
CA VAL A 132 -16.06 -15.82 -17.29
C VAL A 132 -16.13 -15.99 -15.79
N LYS A 133 -17.04 -16.86 -15.32
CA LYS A 133 -17.16 -17.19 -13.91
C LYS A 133 -15.76 -17.48 -13.40
N GLN A 134 -15.30 -16.66 -12.44
CA GLN A 134 -14.05 -16.92 -11.74
C GLN A 134 -14.05 -18.40 -11.36
N VAL A 135 -12.94 -19.11 -11.57
CA VAL A 135 -12.80 -20.46 -11.07
C VAL A 135 -12.73 -20.34 -9.55
N THR A 136 -13.90 -20.43 -8.93
CA THR A 136 -14.07 -20.36 -7.50
C THR A 136 -13.85 -21.71 -6.84
N VAL A 137 -13.68 -22.78 -7.63
CA VAL A 137 -13.60 -24.16 -7.14
C VAL A 137 -12.42 -24.86 -7.81
N MET A 138 -11.54 -25.46 -7.03
CA MET A 138 -10.46 -26.32 -7.51
C MET A 138 -10.42 -27.60 -6.70
N ASP A 139 -10.37 -28.74 -7.37
CA ASP A 139 -9.99 -30.01 -6.78
C ASP A 139 -8.46 -30.13 -6.79
N VAL A 140 -7.84 -30.18 -5.61
CA VAL A 140 -6.38 -30.29 -5.47
C VAL A 140 -5.88 -31.74 -5.47
N GLY A 141 -6.78 -32.72 -5.64
CA GLY A 141 -6.42 -34.13 -5.83
C GLY A 141 -5.38 -34.33 -6.94
N PHE A 142 -5.45 -33.54 -8.02
CA PHE A 142 -4.50 -33.59 -9.13
C PHE A 142 -3.09 -33.07 -8.77
N VAL A 143 -2.96 -32.28 -7.70
CA VAL A 143 -1.68 -31.74 -7.22
C VAL A 143 -0.93 -32.75 -6.36
N SER A 144 -1.62 -33.74 -5.79
CA SER A 144 -1.02 -34.78 -4.93
C SER A 144 0.11 -35.59 -5.60
N VAL A 145 0.06 -35.70 -6.93
CA VAL A 145 1.09 -36.39 -7.72
C VAL A 145 2.43 -35.62 -7.71
N LEU A 146 2.39 -34.31 -7.45
CA LEU A 146 3.55 -33.41 -7.43
C LEU A 146 4.27 -33.44 -6.07
N THR A 147 4.63 -34.65 -5.60
CA THR A 147 5.21 -34.89 -4.25
C THR A 147 6.57 -34.23 -4.00
N GLY A 148 7.27 -33.78 -5.06
CA GLY A 148 8.52 -33.03 -4.98
C GLY A 148 8.36 -31.53 -4.66
N LEU A 149 7.13 -31.01 -4.64
CA LEU A 149 6.88 -29.59 -4.42
C LEU A 149 7.36 -29.12 -3.05
N ARG A 150 7.96 -27.93 -3.03
CA ARG A 150 8.39 -27.19 -1.84
C ARG A 150 7.51 -25.98 -1.54
N ALA A 151 6.84 -25.42 -2.55
CA ALA A 151 5.98 -24.27 -2.39
C ALA A 151 4.69 -24.41 -3.21
N LEU A 152 3.55 -24.29 -2.54
CA LEU A 152 2.24 -24.34 -3.16
C LEU A 152 1.42 -23.12 -2.72
N ASP A 153 0.95 -22.35 -3.69
CA ASP A 153 0.10 -21.18 -3.46
C ASP A 153 -1.26 -21.44 -4.10
N LEU A 154 -2.27 -21.61 -3.25
CA LEU A 154 -3.68 -21.81 -3.57
C LEU A 154 -4.51 -20.59 -3.15
N SER A 155 -3.85 -19.46 -2.85
CA SER A 155 -4.52 -18.25 -2.40
C SER A 155 -5.61 -17.83 -3.37
N THR A 156 -6.67 -17.21 -2.86
CA THR A 156 -7.80 -16.65 -3.63
C THR A 156 -8.72 -17.67 -4.33
N ILE A 157 -8.39 -18.97 -4.30
CA ILE A 157 -9.29 -20.04 -4.75
C ILE A 157 -10.39 -20.22 -3.71
N LYS A 158 -11.61 -19.75 -4.00
CA LYS A 158 -12.67 -19.69 -2.98
C LYS A 158 -12.98 -21.04 -2.35
N HIS A 159 -13.00 -22.14 -3.11
CA HIS A 159 -13.29 -23.49 -2.63
C HIS A 159 -12.21 -24.46 -3.11
N VAL A 160 -11.50 -25.03 -2.16
CA VAL A 160 -10.52 -26.09 -2.42
C VAL A 160 -11.13 -27.41 -1.98
N HIS A 161 -11.32 -28.35 -2.91
CA HIS A 161 -11.83 -29.69 -2.61
C HIS A 161 -10.68 -30.69 -2.53
N CYS A 162 -10.89 -31.75 -1.74
CA CYS A 162 -9.95 -32.85 -1.54
C CYS A 162 -8.59 -32.37 -0.98
N LEU A 163 -8.62 -31.45 0.00
CA LEU A 163 -7.40 -30.94 0.62
C LEU A 163 -6.57 -32.07 1.26
N ASP A 164 -7.21 -33.13 1.76
CA ASP A 164 -6.53 -34.35 2.24
C ASP A 164 -5.46 -34.89 1.28
N ALA A 165 -5.63 -34.66 -0.03
CA ALA A 165 -4.68 -35.09 -1.04
C ALA A 165 -3.32 -34.38 -0.94
N ILE A 166 -3.20 -33.25 -0.25
CA ILE A 166 -1.91 -32.58 -0.02
C ILE A 166 -1.10 -33.22 1.10
N ALA A 167 -1.68 -34.08 1.94
CA ALA A 167 -1.00 -34.73 3.06
C ALA A 167 0.23 -35.55 2.62
N VAL A 168 0.24 -36.05 1.38
CA VAL A 168 1.38 -36.81 0.81
C VAL A 168 2.53 -35.91 0.35
N MET A 169 2.33 -34.59 0.26
CA MET A 169 3.31 -33.61 -0.23
C MET A 169 4.28 -33.17 0.89
N THR A 170 4.93 -34.14 1.53
CA THR A 170 5.75 -33.96 2.75
C THR A 170 7.01 -33.11 2.57
N ASN A 171 7.35 -32.72 1.33
CA ASN A 171 8.45 -31.81 1.02
C ASN A 171 8.06 -30.32 1.04
N LEU A 172 6.77 -30.01 1.21
CA LEU A 172 6.29 -28.64 1.29
C LEU A 172 6.95 -27.89 2.44
N ARG A 173 7.44 -26.69 2.13
CA ARG A 173 8.02 -25.69 3.04
C ARG A 173 7.17 -24.44 3.09
N THR A 174 6.46 -24.12 2.01
CA THR A 174 5.60 -22.94 1.92
C THR A 174 4.24 -23.36 1.41
N LEU A 175 3.19 -23.00 2.15
CA LEU A 175 1.81 -23.22 1.76
C LEU A 175 0.99 -21.96 2.00
N ASP A 176 0.38 -21.44 0.95
CA ASP A 176 -0.55 -20.32 1.01
C ASP A 176 -1.96 -20.83 0.67
N LEU A 177 -2.85 -20.75 1.65
CA LEU A 177 -4.26 -21.08 1.57
C LEU A 177 -5.13 -19.86 1.90
N SER A 178 -4.56 -18.66 1.83
CA SER A 178 -5.25 -17.43 2.23
C SER A 178 -6.47 -17.15 1.35
N GLN A 179 -7.52 -16.64 1.97
CA GLN A 179 -8.80 -16.29 1.33
C GLN A 179 -9.49 -17.48 0.65
N THR A 180 -9.24 -18.70 1.13
CA THR A 180 -9.95 -19.92 0.73
C THR A 180 -11.06 -20.25 1.75
N ALA A 181 -12.00 -21.11 1.39
CA ALA A 181 -13.11 -21.51 2.26
C ALA A 181 -12.79 -22.69 3.20
N ILE A 182 -11.51 -23.07 3.34
CA ILE A 182 -11.10 -24.21 4.17
C ILE A 182 -11.50 -24.01 5.63
N ASP A 183 -11.83 -25.11 6.30
CA ASP A 183 -12.20 -25.13 7.71
C ASP A 183 -11.28 -26.02 8.57
N GLY A 184 -11.65 -26.24 9.83
CA GLY A 184 -10.85 -27.03 10.76
C GLY A 184 -10.71 -28.50 10.37
N ALA A 185 -11.69 -29.09 9.68
CA ALA A 185 -11.59 -30.47 9.23
C ALA A 185 -10.60 -30.59 8.07
N ASP A 186 -10.64 -29.66 7.12
CA ASP A 186 -9.65 -29.58 6.04
C ASP A 186 -8.23 -29.38 6.58
N ALA A 187 -8.07 -28.56 7.63
CA ALA A 187 -6.76 -28.21 8.20
C ALA A 187 -6.04 -29.40 8.88
N GLU A 188 -6.74 -30.44 9.30
CA GLU A 188 -6.11 -31.63 9.91
C GLU A 188 -5.16 -32.35 8.93
N ALA A 189 -5.43 -32.29 7.61
CA ALA A 189 -4.53 -32.81 6.59
C ALA A 189 -3.13 -32.14 6.59
N LEU A 190 -3.05 -30.90 7.09
CA LEU A 190 -1.80 -30.13 7.17
C LEU A 190 -0.84 -30.69 8.22
N SER A 191 -1.33 -31.45 9.20
CA SER A 191 -0.52 -32.06 10.27
C SER A 191 0.60 -32.98 9.75
N HIS A 192 0.46 -33.50 8.53
CA HIS A 192 1.46 -34.35 7.88
C HIS A 192 2.62 -33.57 7.24
N LEU A 193 2.49 -32.25 7.07
CA LEU A 193 3.46 -31.39 6.38
C LEU A 193 4.59 -30.92 7.31
N GLN A 194 5.25 -31.83 8.02
CA GLN A 194 6.19 -31.49 9.11
C GLN A 194 7.40 -30.64 8.72
N ARG A 195 7.69 -30.49 7.42
CA ARG A 195 8.75 -29.62 6.87
C ARG A 195 8.28 -28.19 6.57
N LEU A 196 7.03 -27.87 6.87
CA LEU A 196 6.47 -26.56 6.59
C LEU A 196 7.16 -25.49 7.43
N GLU A 197 7.67 -24.46 6.75
CA GLU A 197 8.34 -23.30 7.35
C GLU A 197 7.43 -22.06 7.33
N VAL A 198 6.55 -21.96 6.32
CA VAL A 198 5.65 -20.82 6.07
C VAL A 198 4.23 -21.32 5.79
N LEU A 199 3.27 -20.85 6.58
CA LEU A 199 1.85 -21.17 6.44
C LEU A 199 0.99 -19.90 6.48
N ASP A 200 0.26 -19.63 5.39
CA ASP A 200 -0.74 -18.57 5.34
C ASP A 200 -2.15 -19.17 5.29
N LEU A 201 -2.93 -18.86 6.34
CA LEU A 201 -4.34 -19.23 6.51
C LEU A 201 -5.22 -17.98 6.64
N LYS A 202 -4.72 -16.80 6.31
CA LYS A 202 -5.44 -15.54 6.44
C LYS A 202 -6.82 -15.61 5.79
N ARG A 203 -7.84 -15.12 6.50
CA ARG A 203 -9.25 -15.06 6.03
C ARG A 203 -9.81 -16.41 5.57
N THR A 204 -9.42 -17.49 6.24
CA THR A 204 -10.05 -18.82 6.12
C THR A 204 -11.08 -19.05 7.24
N ARG A 205 -11.59 -20.27 7.42
CA ARG A 205 -12.52 -20.62 8.50
C ARG A 205 -11.90 -21.60 9.51
N VAL A 206 -10.58 -21.67 9.56
CA VAL A 206 -9.83 -22.56 10.45
C VAL A 206 -9.84 -21.96 11.87
N ALA A 207 -10.79 -22.40 12.70
CA ALA A 207 -10.92 -21.91 14.07
C ALA A 207 -10.11 -22.71 15.11
N ASN A 208 -9.72 -23.95 14.78
CA ASN A 208 -8.92 -24.82 15.66
C ASN A 208 -7.52 -25.01 15.07
N LEU A 209 -6.49 -24.78 15.88
CA LEU A 209 -5.09 -24.82 15.49
C LEU A 209 -4.33 -26.08 15.97
N SER A 210 -5.04 -27.12 16.45
CA SER A 210 -4.45 -28.39 16.94
C SER A 210 -3.41 -28.99 15.99
N PHE A 211 -3.71 -28.95 14.68
CA PHE A 211 -2.87 -29.46 13.60
C PHE A 211 -1.49 -28.77 13.48
N LEU A 212 -1.26 -27.63 14.14
CA LEU A 212 0.05 -26.96 14.16
C LEU A 212 1.07 -27.68 15.03
N THR A 213 0.62 -28.50 16.00
CA THR A 213 1.53 -29.15 16.97
C THR A 213 2.59 -30.03 16.28
N PRO A 214 2.26 -30.85 15.26
CA PRO A 214 3.26 -31.59 14.49
C PRO A 214 4.19 -30.72 13.62
N LEU A 215 3.86 -29.45 13.38
CA LEU A 215 4.66 -28.53 12.56
C LEU A 215 5.71 -27.75 13.38
N ALA A 216 5.73 -27.96 14.69
CA ALA A 216 6.47 -27.13 15.66
C ALA A 216 7.97 -27.02 15.42
N GLU A 217 8.60 -28.04 14.83
CA GLU A 217 10.04 -28.04 14.62
C GLU A 217 10.48 -27.05 13.53
N ASN A 218 9.70 -26.89 12.47
CA ASN A 218 10.13 -26.16 11.27
C ASN A 218 9.36 -24.86 11.03
N LEU A 219 8.16 -24.70 11.59
CA LEU A 219 7.32 -23.54 11.30
C LEU A 219 7.95 -22.24 11.87
N ARG A 220 8.14 -21.26 10.98
CA ARG A 220 8.78 -19.97 11.26
C ARG A 220 7.86 -18.78 10.99
N TRP A 221 6.91 -18.93 10.08
CA TRP A 221 6.00 -17.87 9.66
C TRP A 221 4.57 -18.41 9.64
N LEU A 222 3.68 -17.75 10.36
CA LEU A 222 2.28 -18.12 10.45
C LEU A 222 1.38 -16.87 10.36
N ASP A 223 0.43 -16.87 9.44
CA ASP A 223 -0.66 -15.90 9.39
C ASP A 223 -2.00 -16.64 9.52
N VAL A 224 -2.71 -16.36 10.61
CA VAL A 224 -4.05 -16.86 10.90
C VAL A 224 -5.01 -15.67 11.09
N SER A 225 -4.73 -14.53 10.48
CA SER A 225 -5.54 -13.33 10.66
C SER A 225 -6.93 -13.47 10.03
N GLY A 226 -7.98 -13.12 10.77
CA GLY A 226 -9.35 -13.21 10.28
C GLY A 226 -9.87 -14.64 10.09
N THR A 227 -9.43 -15.60 10.90
CA THR A 227 -9.79 -17.03 10.81
C THR A 227 -10.79 -17.49 11.86
N ARG A 228 -11.17 -16.60 12.79
CA ARG A 228 -12.06 -16.85 13.94
C ARG A 228 -11.46 -17.81 14.98
N VAL A 229 -10.13 -17.88 15.07
CA VAL A 229 -9.46 -18.62 16.14
C VAL A 229 -9.74 -17.96 17.48
N GLY A 230 -10.12 -18.78 18.46
CA GLY A 230 -10.31 -18.37 19.86
C GLY A 230 -9.19 -18.84 20.78
N ASP A 231 -8.82 -20.11 20.63
CA ASP A 231 -7.79 -20.77 21.42
C ASP A 231 -6.46 -20.82 20.67
N PHE A 232 -5.44 -20.18 21.24
CA PHE A 232 -4.07 -20.16 20.73
C PHE A 232 -3.11 -21.08 21.50
N SER A 233 -3.61 -21.95 22.39
CA SER A 233 -2.81 -22.92 23.14
C SER A 233 -1.91 -23.83 22.28
N PRO A 234 -2.25 -24.19 21.01
CA PRO A 234 -1.33 -24.95 20.16
C PRO A 234 -0.04 -24.21 19.81
N LEU A 235 0.00 -22.87 19.92
CA LEU A 235 1.22 -22.09 19.66
C LEU A 235 2.34 -22.37 20.67
N THR A 236 2.02 -22.90 21.86
CA THR A 236 3.00 -23.16 22.95
C THR A 236 4.19 -24.02 22.55
N ARG A 237 4.07 -24.80 21.46
CA ARG A 237 5.12 -25.68 20.94
C ARG A 237 5.99 -25.04 19.86
N LEU A 238 5.53 -23.96 19.22
CA LEU A 238 6.15 -23.36 18.02
C LEU A 238 7.37 -22.47 18.36
N ARG A 239 8.37 -23.03 19.04
CA ARG A 239 9.51 -22.26 19.59
C ARG A 239 10.37 -21.53 18.55
N ASN A 240 10.32 -21.97 17.29
CA ASN A 240 11.06 -21.40 16.17
C ASN A 240 10.25 -20.35 15.38
N LEU A 241 9.03 -20.02 15.81
CA LEU A 241 8.18 -19.07 15.13
C LEU A 241 8.77 -17.66 15.24
N ALA A 242 9.14 -17.08 14.10
CA ALA A 242 9.72 -15.75 13.98
C ALA A 242 8.69 -14.69 13.58
N TYR A 243 7.64 -15.07 12.86
CA TYR A 243 6.55 -14.18 12.47
C TYR A 243 5.20 -14.79 12.84
N LEU A 244 4.38 -14.02 13.54
CA LEU A 244 3.00 -14.37 13.84
C LEU A 244 2.06 -13.21 13.52
N ASN A 245 1.06 -13.48 12.70
CA ASN A 245 -0.10 -12.61 12.53
C ASN A 245 -1.37 -13.32 12.98
N MET A 246 -1.97 -12.82 14.05
CA MET A 246 -3.22 -13.32 14.63
C MET A 246 -4.29 -12.22 14.73
N SER A 247 -4.11 -11.12 14.00
CA SER A 247 -5.06 -10.00 13.91
C SER A 247 -6.48 -10.44 13.51
N ARG A 248 -7.50 -9.65 13.86
CA ARG A 248 -8.91 -9.90 13.47
C ARG A 248 -9.47 -11.26 13.92
N ASN A 249 -9.08 -11.69 15.10
CA ASN A 249 -9.62 -12.87 15.77
C ASN A 249 -10.27 -12.48 17.10
N PHE A 250 -10.96 -13.45 17.71
CA PHE A 250 -11.53 -13.29 19.05
C PHE A 250 -10.60 -13.97 20.06
N VAL A 251 -9.62 -13.23 20.59
CA VAL A 251 -8.57 -13.83 21.42
C VAL A 251 -9.07 -13.96 22.86
N GLU A 252 -9.25 -15.20 23.33
CA GLU A 252 -9.66 -15.45 24.71
C GLU A 252 -8.49 -15.33 25.70
N ASP A 253 -7.31 -15.81 25.31
CA ASP A 253 -6.09 -15.80 26.12
C ASP A 253 -4.84 -15.69 25.22
N ALA A 254 -3.95 -14.75 25.54
CA ALA A 254 -2.66 -14.55 24.87
C ALA A 254 -1.46 -15.16 25.62
N ALA A 255 -1.68 -15.81 26.77
CA ALA A 255 -0.63 -16.49 27.54
C ALA A 255 0.25 -17.46 26.72
N PRO A 256 -0.25 -18.17 25.68
CA PRO A 256 0.59 -19.03 24.84
C PRO A 256 1.78 -18.33 24.19
N LEU A 257 1.71 -17.01 23.96
CA LEU A 257 2.77 -16.25 23.29
C LEU A 257 4.07 -16.17 24.11
N ARG A 258 4.01 -16.39 25.43
CA ARG A 258 5.22 -16.45 26.29
C ARG A 258 6.18 -17.59 25.93
N PHE A 259 5.75 -18.57 25.13
CA PHE A 259 6.56 -19.72 24.74
C PHE A 259 7.19 -19.57 23.34
N LEU A 260 7.16 -18.37 22.77
CA LEU A 260 7.69 -18.06 21.43
C LEU A 260 8.97 -17.20 21.49
N PRO A 261 10.12 -17.76 21.91
CA PRO A 261 11.34 -16.99 22.14
C PRO A 261 12.02 -16.47 20.88
N ALA A 262 11.75 -17.09 19.73
CA ALA A 262 12.30 -16.70 18.44
C ALA A 262 11.50 -15.59 17.74
N LEU A 263 10.41 -15.10 18.34
CA LEU A 263 9.49 -14.17 17.69
C LEU A 263 10.17 -12.83 17.40
N GLN A 264 10.15 -12.41 16.14
CA GLN A 264 10.72 -11.16 15.62
C GLN A 264 9.62 -10.17 15.21
N THR A 265 8.45 -10.67 14.80
CA THR A 265 7.31 -9.83 14.44
C THR A 265 6.01 -10.43 14.99
N LEU A 266 5.28 -9.60 15.73
CA LEU A 266 3.94 -9.91 16.22
C LEU A 266 2.92 -8.92 15.65
N LYS A 267 1.83 -9.46 15.09
CA LYS A 267 0.65 -8.70 14.72
C LYS A 267 -0.58 -9.25 15.44
N LEU A 268 -1.17 -8.39 16.25
CA LEU A 268 -2.37 -8.63 17.04
C LEU A 268 -3.21 -7.36 16.95
N CYS A 269 -3.69 -7.06 15.74
CA CYS A 269 -4.46 -5.84 15.47
C CYS A 269 -5.93 -6.16 15.26
N ASP A 270 -6.81 -5.20 15.50
CA ASP A 270 -8.26 -5.36 15.31
C ASP A 270 -8.79 -6.61 16.05
N THR A 271 -8.28 -6.91 17.25
CA THR A 271 -8.66 -8.12 17.99
C THR A 271 -9.64 -7.81 19.10
N VAL A 272 -10.67 -8.66 19.20
CA VAL A 272 -11.68 -8.58 20.25
C VAL A 272 -11.36 -9.63 21.31
N SER A 273 -11.51 -9.30 22.58
CA SER A 273 -11.34 -10.19 23.72
C SER A 273 -12.53 -10.05 24.66
N ARG A 274 -12.72 -11.00 25.60
CA ARG A 274 -13.83 -10.94 26.59
C ARG A 274 -13.69 -9.78 27.58
N GLY A 275 -12.49 -9.24 27.74
CA GLY A 275 -12.14 -8.12 28.61
C GLY A 275 -10.71 -7.66 28.31
N PRO A 276 -10.09 -6.88 29.20
CA PRO A 276 -8.70 -6.47 29.05
C PRO A 276 -7.78 -7.70 28.86
N LEU A 277 -7.01 -7.67 27.79
CA LEU A 277 -6.11 -8.73 27.35
C LEU A 277 -4.75 -8.53 28.00
N GLU A 278 -4.38 -9.47 28.87
CA GLU A 278 -3.02 -9.55 29.41
C GLU A 278 -2.09 -10.16 28.36
N LEU A 279 -1.12 -9.37 27.91
CA LEU A 279 -0.10 -9.83 26.97
C LEU A 279 1.20 -10.13 27.71
N VAL A 280 1.65 -11.39 27.66
CA VAL A 280 2.92 -11.82 28.26
C VAL A 280 3.81 -12.41 27.17
N LEU A 281 4.98 -11.80 26.96
CA LEU A 281 5.96 -12.24 25.98
C LEU A 281 7.28 -12.63 26.64
N ASN A 282 7.99 -13.57 26.02
CA ASN A 282 9.39 -13.88 26.30
C ASN A 282 10.15 -13.89 24.97
N ALA A 283 10.12 -12.77 24.26
CA ALA A 283 10.65 -12.64 22.91
C ALA A 283 11.71 -11.52 22.88
N PRO A 284 12.91 -11.75 23.43
CA PRO A 284 13.93 -10.71 23.51
C PRO A 284 14.36 -10.21 22.13
N GLY A 285 14.25 -11.03 21.09
CA GLY A 285 14.55 -10.69 19.70
C GLY A 285 13.39 -10.02 18.93
N LEU A 286 12.30 -9.62 19.60
CA LEU A 286 11.16 -8.98 18.94
C LEU A 286 11.59 -7.61 18.37
N VAL A 287 11.38 -7.42 17.07
CA VAL A 287 11.76 -6.21 16.33
C VAL A 287 10.55 -5.31 16.05
N ALA A 288 9.41 -5.91 15.72
CA ALA A 288 8.19 -5.17 15.39
C ALA A 288 6.97 -5.74 16.09
N CYS A 289 6.18 -4.87 16.72
CA CYS A 289 4.94 -5.24 17.40
C CYS A 289 3.80 -4.31 16.96
N HIS A 290 2.75 -4.89 16.37
CA HIS A 290 1.55 -4.17 15.95
C HIS A 290 0.36 -4.62 16.80
N LEU A 291 -0.13 -3.73 17.66
CA LEU A 291 -1.17 -4.02 18.64
C LEU A 291 -2.38 -3.08 18.52
N HIS A 292 -2.50 -2.37 17.39
CA HIS A 292 -3.55 -1.36 17.27
C HIS A 292 -4.96 -1.96 17.26
N ASP A 293 -5.95 -1.22 17.76
CA ASP A 293 -7.34 -1.70 17.89
C ASP A 293 -7.44 -2.99 18.71
N THR A 294 -6.95 -2.93 19.95
CA THR A 294 -7.05 -4.03 20.91
C THR A 294 -7.50 -3.50 22.27
N MET A 295 -7.71 -4.40 23.23
CA MET A 295 -8.12 -4.04 24.59
C MET A 295 -7.02 -4.48 25.56
N LEU A 296 -5.81 -3.91 25.52
CA LEU A 296 -4.71 -4.36 26.36
C LEU A 296 -4.91 -3.91 27.81
N SER A 297 -4.58 -4.77 28.78
CA SER A 297 -4.57 -4.37 30.19
C SER A 297 -3.43 -3.41 30.54
N ASP A 298 -2.27 -3.64 29.92
CA ASP A 298 -1.02 -2.92 30.16
C ASP A 298 0.00 -3.21 29.04
N VAL A 299 1.19 -2.63 29.17
CA VAL A 299 2.32 -2.82 28.24
C VAL A 299 3.57 -3.38 28.93
N ASN A 300 3.42 -4.13 30.03
CA ASN A 300 4.57 -4.65 30.80
C ASN A 300 5.39 -5.69 30.02
N PHE A 301 4.83 -6.32 28.99
CA PHE A 301 5.57 -7.22 28.11
C PHE A 301 6.79 -6.54 27.46
N LEU A 302 6.79 -5.21 27.34
CA LEU A 302 7.89 -4.43 26.78
C LEU A 302 9.20 -4.61 27.54
N LEU A 303 9.13 -4.92 28.84
CA LEU A 303 10.30 -5.21 29.67
C LEU A 303 11.06 -6.47 29.20
N ALA A 304 10.38 -7.37 28.49
CA ALA A 304 10.96 -8.58 27.92
C ALA A 304 11.33 -8.45 26.43
N THR A 305 11.20 -7.27 25.82
CA THR A 305 11.45 -7.04 24.39
C THR A 305 12.39 -5.83 24.15
N PRO A 306 13.63 -5.83 24.69
CA PRO A 306 14.51 -4.67 24.67
C PRO A 306 15.04 -4.28 23.27
N HIS A 307 14.93 -5.17 22.28
CA HIS A 307 15.37 -4.95 20.90
C HIS A 307 14.27 -4.42 19.97
N LEU A 308 13.11 -4.05 20.51
CA LEU A 308 11.99 -3.55 19.72
C LEU A 308 12.36 -2.24 19.01
N GLN A 309 12.10 -2.18 17.70
CA GLN A 309 12.35 -1.03 16.83
C GLN A 309 11.05 -0.36 16.40
N TYR A 310 9.96 -1.12 16.29
CA TYR A 310 8.64 -0.61 15.90
C TYR A 310 7.58 -1.06 16.91
N LEU A 311 6.82 -0.09 17.43
CA LEU A 311 5.68 -0.33 18.31
C LEU A 311 4.47 0.51 17.90
N ASP A 312 3.35 -0.17 17.68
CA ASP A 312 2.04 0.46 17.46
C ASP A 312 1.07 -0.03 18.53
N VAL A 313 0.71 0.86 19.45
CA VAL A 313 -0.25 0.63 20.55
C VAL A 313 -1.40 1.64 20.49
N ARG A 314 -1.75 2.08 19.29
CA ARG A 314 -2.93 2.94 19.09
C ARG A 314 -4.22 2.18 19.32
N ARG A 315 -5.23 2.82 19.89
CA ARG A 315 -6.55 2.25 20.15
C ARG A 315 -6.47 0.97 20.96
N THR A 316 -5.57 0.92 21.97
CA THR A 316 -5.42 -0.24 22.86
C THR A 316 -6.31 -0.19 24.11
N HIS A 317 -7.18 0.83 24.23
CA HIS A 317 -8.13 1.14 25.32
C HIS A 317 -7.52 1.19 26.73
N ASP A 318 -7.57 2.37 27.36
CA ASP A 318 -7.23 2.61 28.78
C ASP A 318 -5.93 1.99 29.32
N VAL A 319 -4.87 1.88 28.50
CA VAL A 319 -3.53 1.53 29.02
C VAL A 319 -3.07 2.68 29.93
N PRO A 320 -3.02 2.50 31.26
CA PRO A 320 -2.93 3.64 32.17
C PRO A 320 -1.47 4.09 32.37
N ASN A 321 -0.49 3.27 31.98
CA ASN A 321 0.91 3.50 32.28
C ASN A 321 1.84 3.03 31.15
N LEU A 322 2.61 3.96 30.59
CA LEU A 322 3.61 3.71 29.55
C LEU A 322 5.05 3.68 30.07
N ALA A 323 5.28 3.69 31.39
CA ALA A 323 6.61 3.56 31.97
C ALA A 323 7.46 2.39 31.41
N PRO A 324 6.89 1.22 31.04
CA PRO A 324 7.65 0.14 30.41
C PRO A 324 8.33 0.51 29.07
N LEU A 325 7.87 1.57 28.37
CA LEU A 325 8.57 2.09 27.18
C LEU A 325 10.02 2.47 27.47
N ALA A 326 10.34 2.82 28.72
CA ALA A 326 11.70 3.17 29.15
C ALA A 326 12.73 2.05 28.87
N ALA A 327 12.30 0.80 28.73
CA ALA A 327 13.16 -0.33 28.41
C ALA A 327 13.59 -0.40 26.93
N LEU A 328 12.92 0.34 26.04
CA LEU A 328 13.05 0.21 24.58
C LEU A 328 14.08 1.19 23.99
N ALA A 329 15.33 1.12 24.43
CA ALA A 329 16.39 2.02 23.95
C ALA A 329 16.68 1.92 22.44
N GLN A 330 16.17 0.89 21.76
CA GLN A 330 16.32 0.65 20.32
C GLN A 330 15.10 1.08 19.48
N LEU A 331 14.06 1.64 20.12
CA LEU A 331 12.84 2.00 19.43
C LEU A 331 13.09 3.14 18.44
N GLU A 332 12.72 2.92 17.18
CA GLU A 332 12.85 3.91 16.10
C GLU A 332 11.50 4.49 15.70
N THR A 333 10.41 3.74 15.88
CA THR A 333 9.06 4.15 15.50
C THR A 333 8.06 3.80 16.60
N LEU A 334 7.32 4.82 17.07
CA LEU A 334 6.30 4.72 18.10
C LEU A 334 4.99 5.34 17.61
N LEU A 335 3.91 4.56 17.67
CA LEU A 335 2.56 5.01 17.38
C LEU A 335 1.70 4.82 18.63
N ILE A 336 1.14 5.92 19.13
CA ILE A 336 0.32 5.99 20.36
C ILE A 336 -0.92 6.86 20.11
N ASP A 337 -1.87 6.84 21.04
CA ASP A 337 -2.98 7.81 21.06
C ASP A 337 -2.65 9.00 21.95
N ASP A 338 -3.47 10.05 21.87
CA ASP A 338 -3.43 11.19 22.79
C ASP A 338 -3.94 10.83 24.21
N SER A 339 -4.85 9.87 24.34
CA SER A 339 -5.46 9.47 25.62
C SER A 339 -4.43 8.99 26.66
N VAL A 340 -3.34 8.36 26.21
CA VAL A 340 -2.24 7.93 27.08
C VAL A 340 -1.35 9.09 27.55
N LEU A 341 -1.43 10.24 26.88
CA LEU A 341 -0.76 11.49 27.25
C LEU A 341 -1.67 12.42 28.06
N ALA A 342 -2.98 12.15 28.11
CA ALA A 342 -3.94 13.00 28.79
C ALA A 342 -3.56 13.24 30.26
N LEU A 343 -3.69 14.51 30.67
CA LEU A 343 -3.35 15.01 32.00
C LEU A 343 -4.59 15.23 32.87
N ASP A 344 -5.73 14.67 32.48
CA ASP A 344 -7.01 14.93 33.13
C ASP A 344 -7.01 14.45 34.60
N GLY A 345 -7.48 15.32 35.49
CA GLY A 345 -7.57 15.04 36.93
C GLY A 345 -6.49 15.71 37.80
N VAL A 346 -6.41 15.29 39.07
CA VAL A 346 -5.58 15.94 40.11
C VAL A 346 -4.08 15.63 39.96
N ASP A 347 -3.73 14.60 39.18
CA ASP A 347 -2.36 14.04 39.09
C ASP A 347 -1.60 14.39 37.80
N GLY A 348 -2.02 15.43 37.06
CA GLY A 348 -1.41 15.80 35.77
C GLY A 348 0.12 16.02 35.82
N GLU A 349 0.65 16.59 36.90
CA GLU A 349 2.11 16.76 37.05
C GLU A 349 2.84 15.43 37.24
N LEU A 350 2.27 14.48 37.99
CA LEU A 350 2.83 13.14 38.14
C LEU A 350 2.84 12.39 36.79
N ARG A 351 1.76 12.53 36.01
CA ARG A 351 1.68 11.98 34.65
C ARG A 351 2.74 12.58 33.74
N ARG A 352 2.93 13.90 33.78
CA ARG A 352 3.96 14.60 33.01
C ARG A 352 5.36 14.09 33.34
N GLN A 353 5.66 13.93 34.63
CA GLN A 353 6.94 13.36 35.08
C GLN A 353 7.14 11.92 34.65
N ALA A 354 6.09 11.09 34.73
CA ALA A 354 6.15 9.72 34.23
C ALA A 354 6.39 9.67 32.72
N ASN A 355 5.75 10.58 31.96
CA ASN A 355 5.93 10.69 30.52
C ASN A 355 7.35 11.12 30.12
N ALA A 356 7.88 12.12 30.81
CA ALA A 356 9.27 12.56 30.64
C ALA A 356 10.28 11.44 30.91
N GLN A 357 10.04 10.59 31.92
CA GLN A 357 10.96 9.51 32.29
C GLN A 357 11.12 8.47 31.19
N TRP A 358 10.02 7.97 30.60
CA TRP A 358 10.13 6.99 29.53
C TRP A 358 10.58 7.63 28.22
N ALA A 359 10.09 8.84 27.89
CA ALA A 359 10.47 9.56 26.68
C ALA A 359 11.99 9.81 26.65
N GLY A 360 12.57 10.20 27.79
CA GLY A 360 14.01 10.42 27.94
C GLY A 360 14.89 9.19 27.72
N ARG A 361 14.32 7.98 27.67
CA ARG A 361 15.07 6.75 27.32
C ARG A 361 15.04 6.40 25.84
N LEU A 362 14.10 6.95 25.08
CA LEU A 362 13.91 6.63 23.66
C LEU A 362 14.80 7.48 22.73
N GLN A 363 16.11 7.42 22.95
CA GLN A 363 17.09 8.28 22.27
C GLN A 363 17.28 7.97 20.77
N ARG A 364 16.76 6.82 20.30
CA ARG A 364 16.79 6.40 18.89
C ARG A 364 15.46 6.63 18.16
N LEU A 365 14.46 7.20 18.83
CA LEU A 365 13.16 7.41 18.23
C LEU A 365 13.27 8.43 17.09
N LYS A 366 12.93 8.00 15.88
CA LYS A 366 12.93 8.83 14.67
C LYS A 366 11.53 9.25 14.28
N HIS A 367 10.55 8.34 14.43
CA HIS A 367 9.18 8.58 14.02
C HIS A 367 8.24 8.45 15.21
N LEU A 368 7.51 9.52 15.50
CA LEU A 368 6.45 9.56 16.50
C LEU A 368 5.13 9.91 15.82
N ARG A 369 4.12 9.08 16.04
CA ARG A 369 2.75 9.36 15.63
C ARG A 369 1.83 9.31 16.83
N ILE A 370 1.06 10.37 17.00
CA ILE A 370 0.02 10.50 18.01
C ILE A 370 -1.30 10.62 17.25
N ASP A 371 -2.19 9.63 17.42
CA ASP A 371 -3.54 9.69 16.87
C ASP A 371 -4.52 10.26 17.92
N GLN A 372 -5.48 11.05 17.47
CA GLN A 372 -6.48 11.64 18.34
C GLN A 372 -7.64 10.68 18.58
N LEU A 373 -7.82 10.25 19.82
CA LEU A 373 -8.92 9.42 20.28
C LEU A 373 -9.88 10.18 21.21
N SER A 374 -9.39 11.19 21.92
CA SER A 374 -10.13 11.93 22.96
C SER A 374 -11.24 12.84 22.44
N ALA A 375 -11.45 12.92 21.12
CA ALA A 375 -12.46 13.81 20.55
C ALA A 375 -13.88 13.34 20.93
N GLU A 376 -14.53 14.09 21.81
CA GLU A 376 -15.95 13.91 22.12
C GLU A 376 -16.78 14.22 20.86
N ILE A 377 -17.69 13.32 20.52
CA ILE A 377 -18.74 13.58 19.54
C ILE A 377 -19.85 14.27 20.34
N ASP A 378 -19.92 15.60 20.26
CA ASP A 378 -21.08 16.32 20.78
C ASP A 378 -22.28 16.02 19.86
N ASP A 379 -23.35 15.49 20.45
CA ASP A 379 -24.56 15.09 19.70
C ASP A 379 -25.32 16.32 19.15
N ASP A 380 -25.06 17.53 19.68
CA ASP A 380 -25.82 18.74 19.35
C ASP A 380 -25.15 19.69 18.32
N GLU A 381 -23.86 19.54 18.01
CA GLU A 381 -23.21 20.22 16.87
C GLU A 381 -22.18 19.30 16.22
N HIS A 382 -22.25 19.14 14.89
CA HIS A 382 -21.42 18.24 14.07
C HIS A 382 -19.91 18.59 14.00
N LEU A 383 -19.30 19.06 15.08
CA LEU A 383 -17.88 19.36 15.18
C LEU A 383 -17.34 18.63 16.41
N ALA A 384 -16.76 17.46 16.20
CA ALA A 384 -15.89 16.85 17.20
C ALA A 384 -14.74 17.84 17.48
N TYR A 385 -14.76 18.49 18.64
CA TYR A 385 -13.67 19.37 19.06
C TYR A 385 -12.53 18.49 19.55
N ALA A 386 -11.50 18.46 18.73
CA ALA A 386 -10.22 17.90 19.03
C ALA A 386 -9.49 18.77 20.07
N TYR A 387 -9.29 18.28 21.29
CA TYR A 387 -8.46 19.01 22.27
C TYR A 387 -6.98 18.95 21.86
N PRO A 388 -6.25 20.08 21.92
CA PRO A 388 -4.81 20.08 21.73
C PRO A 388 -4.11 19.26 22.82
N ILE A 389 -2.97 18.66 22.50
CA ILE A 389 -2.21 17.80 23.41
C ILE A 389 -1.04 18.54 24.07
N ASP A 390 -0.63 18.14 25.27
CA ASP A 390 0.58 18.67 25.91
C ASP A 390 1.84 18.15 25.18
N GLY A 391 2.59 19.09 24.57
CA GLY A 391 3.84 18.81 23.86
C GLY A 391 5.06 18.60 24.76
N SER A 392 4.94 18.65 26.09
CA SER A 392 6.06 18.59 27.05
C SER A 392 6.96 17.34 26.94
N ILE A 393 6.49 16.27 26.29
CA ILE A 393 7.29 15.06 26.03
C ILE A 393 8.31 15.24 24.89
N LEU A 394 8.05 16.16 23.96
CA LEU A 394 8.78 16.29 22.70
C LEU A 394 10.28 16.62 22.89
N PRO A 395 10.69 17.47 23.86
CA PRO A 395 12.10 17.79 24.09
C PRO A 395 12.98 16.59 24.46
N HIS A 396 12.38 15.48 24.85
CA HIS A 396 13.13 14.28 25.22
C HIS A 396 13.57 13.44 23.99
N PHE A 397 12.99 13.68 22.81
CA PHE A 397 13.26 12.93 21.59
C PHE A 397 14.29 13.63 20.69
N VAL A 398 15.55 13.62 21.10
CA VAL A 398 16.64 14.35 20.40
C VAL A 398 16.88 13.91 18.95
N SER A 399 16.54 12.67 18.61
CA SER A 399 16.72 12.09 17.26
C SER A 399 15.44 12.10 16.42
N LEU A 400 14.38 12.81 16.85
CA LEU A 400 13.09 12.77 16.17
C LEU A 400 13.18 13.46 14.79
N GLU A 401 12.87 12.71 13.74
CA GLU A 401 12.89 13.17 12.34
C GLU A 401 11.47 13.45 11.82
N VAL A 402 10.48 12.67 12.27
CA VAL A 402 9.08 12.76 11.82
C VAL A 402 8.13 12.80 13.01
N LEU A 403 7.28 13.84 13.03
CA LEU A 403 6.19 13.98 13.99
C LEU A 403 4.84 14.07 13.27
N GLU A 404 3.98 13.08 13.50
CA GLU A 404 2.55 13.17 13.17
C GLU A 404 1.76 13.36 14.47
N SER A 405 1.02 14.47 14.61
CA SER A 405 0.32 14.78 15.85
C SER A 405 -1.00 15.53 15.59
N PRO A 406 -1.96 15.51 16.53
CA PRO A 406 -2.97 16.56 16.62
C PRO A 406 -2.31 17.89 16.99
N SER A 407 -3.09 18.97 17.07
CA SER A 407 -2.59 20.26 17.55
C SER A 407 -2.01 20.16 18.97
N LEU A 408 -1.03 21.02 19.28
CA LEU A 408 -0.37 21.10 20.59
C LEU A 408 -0.94 22.28 21.39
N THR A 409 -0.97 22.16 22.72
CA THR A 409 -1.35 23.29 23.59
C THR A 409 -0.33 24.43 23.56
N ASP A 410 0.93 24.08 23.34
CA ASP A 410 2.07 24.99 23.20
C ASP A 410 3.09 24.34 22.24
N PHE A 411 3.65 25.14 21.32
CA PHE A 411 4.64 24.73 20.35
C PHE A 411 6.08 25.01 20.80
N GLN A 412 6.33 25.72 21.90
CA GLN A 412 7.68 25.89 22.46
C GLN A 412 8.44 24.58 22.67
N PRO A 413 7.83 23.46 23.10
CA PRO A 413 8.55 22.19 23.25
C PRO A 413 9.22 21.72 21.94
N LEU A 414 8.66 22.05 20.77
CA LEU A 414 9.29 21.73 19.48
C LEU A 414 10.62 22.44 19.26
N HIS A 415 10.84 23.63 19.86
CA HIS A 415 12.07 24.43 19.71
C HIS A 415 13.34 23.62 19.94
N SER A 416 13.27 22.66 20.88
CA SER A 416 14.40 21.82 21.26
C SER A 416 14.73 20.70 20.26
N ILE A 417 13.82 20.37 19.34
CA ILE A 417 13.97 19.26 18.38
C ILE A 417 13.93 19.71 16.92
N TYR A 418 13.78 21.01 16.61
CA TYR A 418 13.78 21.50 15.22
C TYR A 418 15.07 21.21 14.45
N ASP A 419 16.21 21.00 15.13
CA ASP A 419 17.47 20.66 14.46
C ASP A 419 17.44 19.25 13.85
N SER A 420 16.70 18.33 14.47
CA SER A 420 16.51 16.96 14.02
C SER A 420 15.22 16.77 13.22
N LEU A 421 14.15 17.52 13.53
CA LEU A 421 12.85 17.39 12.89
C LEU A 421 12.89 17.79 11.40
N ARG A 422 12.46 16.88 10.53
CA ARG A 422 12.41 17.05 9.08
C ARG A 422 11.00 17.12 8.55
N GLU A 423 10.09 16.34 9.13
CA GLU A 423 8.70 16.27 8.70
C GLU A 423 7.75 16.52 9.88
N LEU A 424 6.83 17.46 9.70
CA LEU A 424 5.77 17.77 10.65
C LEU A 424 4.42 17.62 9.96
N GLN A 425 3.57 16.78 10.54
CA GLN A 425 2.19 16.60 10.12
C GLN A 425 1.24 16.91 11.27
N LEU A 426 0.44 17.96 11.10
CA LEU A 426 -0.58 18.33 12.06
C LEU A 426 -1.98 18.09 11.49
N HIS A 427 -2.81 17.47 12.32
CA HIS A 427 -4.24 17.33 12.09
C HIS A 427 -4.99 18.20 13.09
N ASN A 428 -6.17 18.70 12.70
CA ASN A 428 -7.03 19.51 13.57
C ASN A 428 -6.34 20.76 14.15
N TRP A 429 -5.50 21.42 13.34
CA TRP A 429 -4.77 22.65 13.69
C TRP A 429 -5.59 23.92 13.36
N THR A 430 -5.23 25.05 13.97
CA THR A 430 -5.87 26.37 13.82
C THR A 430 -4.92 27.39 13.17
N ALA A 431 -5.43 28.53 12.72
CA ALA A 431 -4.57 29.58 12.16
C ALA A 431 -3.52 30.10 13.16
N GLU A 432 -3.86 30.13 14.45
CA GLU A 432 -2.94 30.50 15.54
C GLU A 432 -1.78 29.50 15.67
N ASP A 433 -2.06 28.20 15.52
CA ASP A 433 -1.01 27.15 15.59
C ASP A 433 0.07 27.37 14.52
N LEU A 434 -0.34 27.76 13.32
CA LEU A 434 0.59 28.09 12.23
C LEU A 434 1.44 29.32 12.55
N HIS A 435 0.85 30.34 13.21
CA HIS A 435 1.59 31.50 13.68
C HIS A 435 2.64 31.10 14.72
N GLN A 436 2.26 30.29 15.72
CA GLN A 436 3.18 29.83 16.76
C GLN A 436 4.33 28.99 16.21
N LEU A 437 4.06 28.11 15.24
CA LEU A 437 5.11 27.35 14.56
C LEU A 437 6.11 28.24 13.82
N ALA A 438 5.63 29.30 13.16
CA ALA A 438 6.47 30.21 12.41
C ALA A 438 7.38 31.09 13.30
N LEU A 439 7.00 31.31 14.56
CA LEU A 439 7.83 32.03 15.53
C LEU A 439 9.05 31.22 16.00
N ALA A 440 9.10 29.92 15.69
CA ALA A 440 10.20 29.06 16.10
C ALA A 440 11.48 29.36 15.32
N PRO A 441 12.63 29.53 15.99
CA PRO A 441 13.91 29.84 15.33
C PRO A 441 14.38 28.75 14.36
N GLY A 442 13.88 27.52 14.51
CA GLY A 442 14.24 26.38 13.66
C GLY A 442 13.22 26.06 12.56
N ALA A 443 12.19 26.89 12.33
CA ALA A 443 11.15 26.63 11.33
C ALA A 443 11.73 26.37 9.92
N ALA A 444 12.80 27.08 9.55
CA ALA A 444 13.49 26.92 8.27
C ALA A 444 14.18 25.55 8.07
N ASN A 445 14.40 24.76 9.13
CA ASN A 445 15.02 23.43 9.04
C ASN A 445 14.06 22.34 8.57
N LEU A 446 12.75 22.63 8.55
CA LEU A 446 11.71 21.69 8.19
C LEU A 446 11.69 21.49 6.67
N HIS A 447 11.66 20.22 6.23
CA HIS A 447 11.66 19.86 4.81
C HIS A 447 10.25 19.52 4.30
N SER A 448 9.40 19.01 5.18
CA SER A 448 8.02 18.63 4.87
C SER A 448 7.05 19.16 5.92
N LEU A 449 6.04 19.89 5.49
CA LEU A 449 4.95 20.37 6.33
C LEU A 449 3.61 19.91 5.73
N LYS A 450 2.84 19.16 6.52
CA LYS A 450 1.51 18.70 6.14
C LYS A 450 0.48 19.13 7.17
N LEU A 451 -0.50 19.88 6.70
CA LEU A 451 -1.52 20.50 7.51
C LEU A 451 -2.89 20.14 6.95
N ALA A 452 -3.69 19.43 7.76
CA ALA A 452 -5.08 19.09 7.42
C ALA A 452 -6.02 19.83 8.38
N LEU A 453 -6.82 20.78 7.84
CA LEU A 453 -7.70 21.59 8.67
C LEU A 453 -8.73 20.74 9.44
N PRO A 454 -9.14 21.16 10.65
CA PRO A 454 -10.33 20.67 11.31
C PRO A 454 -11.59 20.97 10.48
N SER A 455 -12.69 20.34 10.87
CA SER A 455 -14.00 20.46 10.24
C SER A 455 -14.60 21.88 10.25
N SER A 456 -13.93 22.87 10.88
CA SER A 456 -14.38 24.26 11.01
C SER A 456 -14.32 25.03 9.67
N PRO A 457 -15.18 26.04 9.44
CA PRO A 457 -15.17 26.85 8.22
C PRO A 457 -14.07 27.93 8.16
N GLU A 458 -13.04 27.86 9.00
CA GLU A 458 -12.06 28.93 9.19
C GLU A 458 -11.21 29.19 7.93
N VAL A 459 -10.91 30.47 7.72
CA VAL A 459 -10.00 30.94 6.66
C VAL A 459 -8.67 31.28 7.31
N VAL A 460 -7.60 30.71 6.79
CA VAL A 460 -6.26 30.78 7.39
C VAL A 460 -5.43 31.89 6.71
N ASP A 461 -4.74 32.69 7.52
CA ASP A 461 -3.65 33.54 7.06
C ASP A 461 -2.38 32.72 6.83
N LEU A 462 -1.83 32.79 5.62
CA LEU A 462 -0.64 32.06 5.21
C LEU A 462 0.65 32.84 5.36
N TYR A 463 0.63 34.11 5.78
CA TYR A 463 1.84 34.90 6.00
C TYR A 463 2.90 34.18 6.88
N PRO A 464 2.53 33.44 7.95
CA PRO A 464 3.53 32.73 8.74
C PRO A 464 4.31 31.65 7.97
N LEU A 465 3.81 31.17 6.81
CA LEU A 465 4.54 30.19 6.00
C LEU A 465 5.86 30.73 5.43
N GLU A 466 6.04 32.06 5.33
CA GLU A 466 7.30 32.65 4.86
C GLU A 466 8.50 32.27 5.74
N ALA A 467 8.28 31.90 7.01
CA ALA A 467 9.34 31.46 7.92
C ALA A 467 9.95 30.09 7.55
N PHE A 468 9.31 29.32 6.66
CA PHE A 468 9.69 27.93 6.33
C PHE A 468 10.42 27.83 4.99
N GLU A 469 11.41 28.70 4.75
CA GLU A 469 12.12 28.83 3.46
C GLU A 469 12.77 27.53 2.95
N GLY A 470 13.10 26.60 3.87
CA GLY A 470 13.71 25.29 3.55
C GLY A 470 12.74 24.20 3.10
N LEU A 471 11.43 24.47 3.04
CA LEU A 471 10.44 23.45 2.68
C LEU A 471 10.61 22.93 1.24
N GLU A 472 10.71 21.62 1.10
CA GLU A 472 10.65 20.92 -0.17
C GLU A 472 9.24 20.37 -0.46
N THR A 473 8.47 20.06 0.59
CA THR A 473 7.10 19.54 0.49
C THR A 473 6.15 20.34 1.38
N LEU A 474 5.07 20.85 0.78
CA LEU A 474 3.96 21.48 1.49
C LEU A 474 2.64 20.83 1.08
N GLU A 475 1.89 20.36 2.06
CA GLU A 475 0.55 19.79 1.85
C GLU A 475 -0.48 20.49 2.73
N LEU A 476 -1.38 21.25 2.10
CA LEU A 476 -2.51 21.91 2.73
C LEU A 476 -3.79 21.22 2.26
N ILE A 477 -4.41 20.43 3.15
CA ILE A 477 -5.60 19.62 2.84
C ILE A 477 -6.83 20.26 3.48
N ASP A 478 -7.85 20.51 2.65
CA ASP A 478 -9.13 21.09 3.03
C ASP A 478 -9.03 22.47 3.70
N VAL A 479 -7.96 23.21 3.35
CA VAL A 479 -7.65 24.54 3.87
C VAL A 479 -8.23 25.66 3.00
N LEU A 480 -8.90 26.62 3.65
CA LEU A 480 -9.36 27.87 3.04
C LEU A 480 -8.40 28.99 3.43
N PHE A 481 -8.14 29.93 2.51
CA PHE A 481 -7.12 30.96 2.69
C PHE A 481 -7.65 32.34 2.28
N GLU A 482 -7.11 33.39 2.90
CA GLU A 482 -7.42 34.78 2.51
C GLU A 482 -6.58 35.24 1.32
N ASP A 483 -5.28 34.90 1.36
CA ASP A 483 -4.26 35.26 0.39
C ASP A 483 -3.28 34.08 0.21
N LEU A 484 -2.87 33.84 -1.03
CA LEU A 484 -1.91 32.80 -1.42
C LEU A 484 -0.53 33.37 -1.73
N ALA A 485 -0.38 34.69 -1.83
CA ALA A 485 0.89 35.34 -2.15
C ALA A 485 2.09 34.88 -1.28
N PRO A 486 1.93 34.64 0.05
CA PRO A 486 3.04 34.17 0.89
C PRO A 486 3.69 32.86 0.43
N LEU A 487 2.94 31.99 -0.27
CA LEU A 487 3.47 30.73 -0.80
C LEU A 487 4.57 30.94 -1.86
N GLY A 488 4.64 32.11 -2.48
CA GLY A 488 5.67 32.45 -3.47
C GLY A 488 7.08 32.59 -2.88
N SER A 489 7.20 32.75 -1.55
CA SER A 489 8.49 32.79 -0.84
C SER A 489 9.19 31.42 -0.78
N LEU A 490 8.41 30.33 -0.87
CA LEU A 490 8.86 28.95 -0.66
C LEU A 490 9.54 28.34 -1.90
N GLN A 491 10.60 28.98 -2.38
CA GLN A 491 11.22 28.68 -3.68
C GLN A 491 11.91 27.31 -3.77
N GLN A 492 12.14 26.65 -2.62
CA GLN A 492 12.69 25.28 -2.55
C GLN A 492 11.64 24.18 -2.77
N LEU A 493 10.35 24.53 -2.86
CA LEU A 493 9.29 23.55 -3.01
C LEU A 493 9.45 22.71 -4.27
N ARG A 494 9.51 21.40 -4.07
CA ARG A 494 9.40 20.36 -5.10
C ARG A 494 8.00 19.79 -5.19
N LYS A 495 7.24 19.81 -4.09
CA LYS A 495 5.87 19.29 -4.02
C LYS A 495 4.94 20.25 -3.30
N LEU A 496 3.85 20.62 -3.97
CA LEU A 496 2.79 21.45 -3.43
C LEU A 496 1.43 20.78 -3.64
N ASN A 497 0.76 20.46 -2.54
CA ASN A 497 -0.62 19.98 -2.55
C ASN A 497 -1.54 21.02 -1.89
N LEU A 498 -2.43 21.63 -2.67
CA LEU A 498 -3.49 22.52 -2.19
C LEU A 498 -4.85 21.90 -2.55
N VAL A 499 -5.31 20.96 -1.74
CA VAL A 499 -6.43 20.08 -2.12
C VAL A 499 -7.69 20.42 -1.33
N LEU A 500 -8.85 20.47 -1.99
CA LEU A 500 -10.18 20.53 -1.36
C LEU A 500 -10.96 19.24 -1.61
N LYS A 501 -10.73 18.22 -0.77
CA LYS A 501 -11.40 16.91 -0.85
C LYS A 501 -12.84 16.98 -0.32
N SER A 502 -13.05 17.71 0.77
CA SER A 502 -14.33 17.80 1.44
C SER A 502 -15.38 18.53 0.58
N ARG A 503 -16.56 17.92 0.45
CA ARG A 503 -17.68 18.52 -0.29
C ARG A 503 -18.18 19.80 0.37
N SER A 504 -18.23 19.86 1.70
CA SER A 504 -18.67 21.04 2.45
C SER A 504 -17.67 22.19 2.28
N LYS A 505 -16.36 21.91 2.39
CA LYS A 505 -15.31 22.92 2.17
C LYS A 505 -15.31 23.44 0.73
N ARG A 506 -15.52 22.57 -0.27
CA ARG A 506 -15.74 23.01 -1.67
C ARG A 506 -16.96 23.90 -1.83
N GLN A 507 -18.06 23.63 -1.13
CA GLN A 507 -19.25 24.51 -1.16
C GLN A 507 -18.98 25.84 -0.48
N LEU A 508 -18.26 25.83 0.64
CA LEU A 508 -17.89 27.01 1.38
C LEU A 508 -16.94 27.90 0.57
N ALA A 509 -15.90 27.32 -0.05
CA ALA A 509 -15.02 28.02 -0.99
C ALA A 509 -15.79 28.71 -2.12
N ARG A 510 -16.90 28.14 -2.60
CA ARG A 510 -17.77 28.78 -3.61
C ARG A 510 -18.58 29.96 -3.05
N LYS A 511 -18.89 29.93 -1.75
CA LYS A 511 -19.59 31.01 -1.05
C LYS A 511 -18.65 32.18 -0.76
N TYR A 512 -17.38 31.89 -0.49
CA TYR A 512 -16.30 32.87 -0.49
C TYR A 512 -16.07 33.35 -1.92
N ARG A 513 -16.83 34.36 -2.35
CA ARG A 513 -16.84 34.91 -3.73
C ARG A 513 -15.54 35.61 -4.16
N ARG A 514 -14.46 35.48 -3.40
CA ARG A 514 -13.17 36.11 -3.70
C ARG A 514 -12.40 35.19 -4.65
N GLU A 515 -12.09 35.68 -5.85
CA GLU A 515 -11.17 34.98 -6.74
C GLU A 515 -9.79 35.00 -6.09
N GLN A 516 -9.19 33.82 -5.96
CA GLN A 516 -7.86 33.65 -5.39
C GLN A 516 -6.81 33.91 -6.47
N ASP A 517 -5.76 34.63 -6.12
CA ASP A 517 -4.64 34.87 -7.03
C ASP A 517 -3.61 33.74 -6.91
N PHE A 518 -3.34 33.06 -8.03
CA PHE A 518 -2.35 31.97 -8.11
C PHE A 518 -1.04 32.41 -8.78
N SER A 519 -0.82 33.72 -8.98
CA SER A 519 0.39 34.29 -9.57
C SER A 519 1.68 33.88 -8.83
N PHE A 520 1.60 33.58 -7.53
CA PHE A 520 2.72 33.06 -6.74
C PHE A 520 3.38 31.81 -7.34
N LEU A 521 2.62 30.98 -8.09
CA LEU A 521 3.14 29.79 -8.76
C LEU A 521 4.26 30.12 -9.75
N GLU A 522 4.29 31.34 -10.32
CA GLU A 522 5.35 31.76 -11.24
C GLU A 522 6.74 31.80 -10.58
N ALA A 523 6.80 31.94 -9.24
CA ALA A 523 8.04 31.95 -8.48
C ALA A 523 8.57 30.53 -8.20
N LEU A 524 7.70 29.50 -8.17
CA LEU A 524 8.02 28.14 -7.74
C LEU A 524 8.63 27.28 -8.86
N THR A 525 9.68 27.77 -9.50
CA THR A 525 10.23 27.16 -10.74
C THR A 525 10.82 25.74 -10.57
N GLN A 526 11.14 25.33 -9.34
CA GLN A 526 11.65 23.99 -9.01
C GLN A 526 10.54 22.95 -8.78
N LEU A 527 9.27 23.35 -8.85
CA LEU A 527 8.14 22.50 -8.51
C LEU A 527 8.01 21.31 -9.47
N GLU A 528 8.07 20.10 -8.91
CA GLU A 528 7.96 18.83 -9.64
C GLU A 528 6.55 18.25 -9.55
N VAL A 529 5.83 18.50 -8.46
CA VAL A 529 4.49 17.97 -8.21
C VAL A 529 3.57 19.09 -7.76
N LEU A 530 2.49 19.31 -8.50
CA LEU A 530 1.43 20.26 -8.14
C LEU A 530 0.07 19.54 -8.12
N ASN A 531 -0.64 19.63 -7.01
CA ASN A 531 -1.98 19.09 -6.87
C ASN A 531 -2.97 20.17 -6.40
N LEU A 532 -3.94 20.49 -7.25
CA LEU A 532 -5.01 21.46 -7.03
C LEU A 532 -6.39 20.78 -7.09
N ASP A 533 -6.48 19.49 -6.73
CA ASP A 533 -7.74 18.73 -6.78
C ASP A 533 -8.85 19.43 -5.96
N GLY A 534 -10.00 19.65 -6.62
CA GLY A 534 -11.16 20.29 -6.03
C GLY A 534 -11.11 21.82 -5.94
N ARG A 535 -10.03 22.48 -6.38
CA ARG A 535 -9.89 23.96 -6.39
C ARG A 535 -10.70 24.59 -7.53
N VAL A 536 -12.00 24.76 -7.31
CA VAL A 536 -12.93 25.39 -8.27
C VAL A 536 -12.65 26.89 -8.50
N ASP A 537 -11.87 27.50 -7.63
CA ASP A 537 -11.35 28.87 -7.68
C ASP A 537 -10.17 29.00 -8.65
N PHE A 538 -9.47 27.90 -8.99
CA PHE A 538 -8.41 27.91 -10.00
C PHE A 538 -9.00 27.84 -11.43
N LYS A 539 -8.90 28.96 -12.16
CA LYS A 539 -9.48 29.16 -13.50
C LYS A 539 -8.45 29.44 -14.59
N ASP A 540 -7.41 30.19 -14.26
CA ASP A 540 -6.35 30.57 -15.19
C ASP A 540 -5.09 29.73 -14.94
N ALA A 541 -4.66 29.02 -15.99
CA ALA A 541 -3.47 28.18 -15.96
C ALA A 541 -2.19 28.96 -16.33
N SER A 542 -2.28 30.25 -16.70
CA SER A 542 -1.12 31.06 -17.10
C SER A 542 0.07 31.04 -16.11
N PRO A 543 -0.13 30.99 -14.76
CA PRO A 543 0.98 30.92 -13.82
C PRO A 543 1.83 29.64 -13.93
N LEU A 544 1.28 28.58 -14.54
CA LEU A 544 1.98 27.31 -14.74
C LEU A 544 3.06 27.38 -15.84
N ALA A 545 3.09 28.44 -16.66
CA ALA A 545 3.94 28.53 -17.84
C ALA A 545 5.45 28.49 -17.54
N ARG A 546 5.85 28.86 -16.31
CA ARG A 546 7.25 28.87 -15.85
C ARG A 546 7.68 27.56 -15.18
N LEU A 547 6.75 26.65 -14.88
CA LEU A 547 7.00 25.41 -14.13
C LEU A 547 7.59 24.31 -15.02
N ARG A 548 8.82 24.50 -15.48
CA ARG A 548 9.49 23.57 -16.41
C ARG A 548 9.90 22.23 -15.79
N ALA A 549 10.10 22.20 -14.47
CA ALA A 549 10.44 21.01 -13.71
C ALA A 549 9.24 20.09 -13.41
N LEU A 550 8.02 20.51 -13.79
CA LEU A 550 6.78 19.85 -13.40
C LEU A 550 6.67 18.45 -14.03
N LYS A 551 6.64 17.42 -13.19
CA LYS A 551 6.52 16.00 -13.56
C LYS A 551 5.10 15.47 -13.36
N LYS A 552 4.39 15.95 -12.34
CA LYS A 552 3.02 15.53 -12.03
C LYS A 552 2.13 16.74 -11.77
N LEU A 553 1.01 16.80 -12.48
CA LEU A 553 0.02 17.86 -12.33
C LEU A 553 -1.38 17.28 -12.15
N CYS A 554 -2.05 17.64 -11.07
CA CYS A 554 -3.45 17.31 -10.84
C CYS A 554 -4.29 18.58 -10.76
N LEU A 555 -5.17 18.76 -11.75
CA LEU A 555 -6.14 19.85 -11.86
C LEU A 555 -7.57 19.34 -11.71
N GLN A 556 -7.77 18.13 -11.20
CA GLN A 556 -9.10 17.51 -11.13
C GLN A 556 -10.13 18.42 -10.46
N GLY A 557 -11.29 18.58 -11.08
CA GLY A 557 -12.39 19.38 -10.52
C GLY A 557 -12.13 20.89 -10.44
N THR A 558 -11.09 21.41 -11.09
CA THR A 558 -10.85 22.85 -11.25
C THR A 558 -11.73 23.48 -12.34
N LYS A 559 -11.59 24.78 -12.59
CA LYS A 559 -12.33 25.52 -13.63
C LYS A 559 -11.46 25.97 -14.81
N VAL A 560 -10.26 25.41 -14.94
CA VAL A 560 -9.37 25.63 -16.07
C VAL A 560 -10.03 25.19 -17.38
N SER A 561 -10.01 26.08 -18.37
CA SER A 561 -10.59 25.83 -19.70
C SER A 561 -9.55 25.74 -20.82
N GLU A 562 -8.35 26.29 -20.61
CA GLU A 562 -7.25 26.29 -21.58
C GLU A 562 -5.96 25.81 -20.91
N LEU A 563 -5.16 25.01 -21.63
CA LEU A 563 -3.91 24.41 -21.13
C LEU A 563 -2.68 24.92 -21.90
N SER A 564 -2.78 26.06 -22.59
CA SER A 564 -1.70 26.63 -23.40
C SER A 564 -0.43 26.91 -22.60
N ALA A 565 -0.55 27.18 -21.29
CA ALA A 565 0.57 27.34 -20.38
C ALA A 565 1.44 26.07 -20.24
N LEU A 566 0.88 24.88 -20.45
CA LEU A 566 1.60 23.60 -20.27
C LEU A 566 2.51 23.24 -21.44
N VAL A 567 2.53 24.03 -22.53
CA VAL A 567 3.35 23.74 -23.72
C VAL A 567 4.84 23.59 -23.38
N ASN A 568 5.32 24.29 -22.35
CA ASN A 568 6.71 24.26 -21.91
C ASN A 568 6.99 23.24 -20.80
N ALA A 569 5.99 22.47 -20.33
CA ALA A 569 6.15 21.45 -19.30
C ALA A 569 6.69 20.15 -19.91
N SER A 570 7.92 20.19 -20.46
CA SER A 570 8.53 19.07 -21.18
C SER A 570 8.76 17.83 -20.32
N GLU A 571 8.92 18.00 -19.01
CA GLU A 571 9.13 16.94 -18.02
C GLU A 571 7.82 16.31 -17.51
N LEU A 572 6.66 16.74 -18.01
CA LEU A 572 5.37 16.29 -17.49
C LEU A 572 5.09 14.83 -17.87
N VAL A 573 5.07 13.97 -16.85
CA VAL A 573 4.84 12.52 -16.97
C VAL A 573 3.38 12.16 -16.68
N SER A 574 2.74 12.87 -15.75
CA SER A 574 1.39 12.58 -15.30
C SER A 574 0.53 13.84 -15.26
N LEU A 575 -0.62 13.80 -15.94
CA LEU A 575 -1.59 14.90 -15.94
C LEU A 575 -2.99 14.38 -15.59
N ASN A 576 -3.62 14.95 -14.57
CA ASN A 576 -5.02 14.69 -14.26
C ASN A 576 -5.85 15.96 -14.47
N VAL A 577 -6.72 15.93 -15.48
CA VAL A 577 -7.69 17.00 -15.79
C VAL A 577 -9.13 16.44 -15.73
N ALA A 578 -9.37 15.38 -14.97
CA ALA A 578 -10.71 14.83 -14.80
C ALA A 578 -11.68 15.87 -14.20
N SER A 579 -12.93 15.86 -14.63
CA SER A 579 -13.95 16.80 -14.13
C SER A 579 -13.59 18.30 -14.29
N THR A 580 -12.72 18.64 -15.27
CA THR A 580 -12.38 20.03 -15.62
C THR A 580 -12.98 20.44 -16.96
N PRO A 581 -13.35 21.71 -17.19
CA PRO A 581 -13.97 22.16 -18.43
C PRO A 581 -12.97 22.51 -19.54
N VAL A 582 -11.89 21.73 -19.70
CA VAL A 582 -10.84 21.98 -20.71
C VAL A 582 -11.40 21.83 -22.13
N LYS A 583 -11.13 22.83 -22.98
CA LYS A 583 -11.43 22.84 -24.42
C LYS A 583 -10.16 22.52 -25.22
N GLN A 584 -10.31 21.87 -26.38
CA GLN A 584 -9.21 21.59 -27.33
C GLN A 584 -8.01 20.84 -26.69
N ALA A 585 -8.27 19.97 -25.73
CA ALA A 585 -7.22 19.25 -25.00
C ALA A 585 -6.31 18.44 -25.94
N ALA A 586 -6.85 17.86 -27.01
CA ALA A 586 -6.12 16.95 -27.89
C ALA A 586 -4.90 17.56 -28.60
N GLU A 587 -4.97 18.83 -29.03
CA GLU A 587 -3.88 19.45 -29.81
C GLU A 587 -2.67 19.81 -28.93
N LEU A 588 -2.92 20.32 -27.73
CA LEU A 588 -1.87 20.74 -26.79
C LEU A 588 -1.24 19.56 -26.07
N LEU A 589 -2.06 18.59 -25.64
CA LEU A 589 -1.57 17.39 -24.95
C LEU A 589 -0.66 16.57 -25.85
N GLY A 590 -0.93 16.54 -27.17
CA GLY A 590 -0.10 15.85 -28.16
C GLY A 590 1.30 16.44 -28.36
N ARG A 591 1.63 17.54 -27.68
CA ARG A 591 2.96 18.17 -27.73
C ARG A 591 3.81 17.84 -26.49
N LEU A 592 3.28 17.08 -25.54
CA LEU A 592 3.99 16.69 -24.32
C LEU A 592 4.76 15.38 -24.54
N PRO A 593 6.10 15.42 -24.69
CA PRO A 593 6.87 14.28 -25.19
C PRO A 593 7.04 13.15 -24.15
N LEU A 594 6.90 13.47 -22.86
CA LEU A 594 7.14 12.55 -21.74
C LEU A 594 5.87 12.05 -21.05
N LEU A 595 4.69 12.46 -21.52
CA LEU A 595 3.43 12.11 -20.87
C LEU A 595 3.18 10.60 -20.93
N GLU A 596 3.12 9.95 -19.76
CA GLU A 596 2.89 8.51 -19.61
C GLU A 596 1.51 8.20 -19.02
N SER A 597 0.93 9.10 -18.23
CA SER A 597 -0.41 8.95 -17.66
C SER A 597 -1.27 10.20 -17.81
N LEU A 598 -2.51 10.02 -18.26
CA LEU A 598 -3.46 11.10 -18.51
C LEU A 598 -4.86 10.72 -18.01
N TRP A 599 -5.46 11.56 -17.17
CA TRP A 599 -6.90 11.51 -16.88
C TRP A 599 -7.59 12.64 -17.62
N ILE A 600 -8.53 12.32 -18.50
CA ILE A 600 -9.22 13.28 -19.37
C ILE A 600 -10.58 13.71 -18.82
N PRO A 601 -11.11 14.88 -19.24
CA PRO A 601 -12.44 15.33 -18.86
C PRO A 601 -13.55 14.44 -19.41
N GLU A 602 -14.67 14.33 -18.69
CA GLU A 602 -15.86 13.54 -19.09
C GLU A 602 -16.46 13.91 -20.45
N LYS A 603 -16.30 15.17 -20.85
CA LYS A 603 -16.89 15.69 -22.10
C LYS A 603 -16.01 15.42 -23.32
N VAL A 604 -14.74 15.05 -23.13
CA VAL A 604 -13.80 14.81 -24.22
C VAL A 604 -13.89 13.35 -24.62
N ARG A 605 -14.30 13.09 -25.88
CA ARG A 605 -14.33 11.73 -26.42
C ARG A 605 -12.91 11.26 -26.71
N CYS A 606 -12.58 10.03 -26.35
CA CYS A 606 -11.25 9.48 -26.59
C CYS A 606 -10.92 9.32 -28.08
N GLU A 607 -11.93 9.30 -28.96
CA GLU A 607 -11.79 9.33 -30.41
C GLU A 607 -11.13 10.63 -30.91
N GLU A 608 -11.37 11.77 -30.25
CA GLU A 608 -10.74 13.06 -30.61
C GLU A 608 -9.22 13.05 -30.33
N LEU A 609 -8.75 12.17 -29.43
CA LEU A 609 -7.32 11.92 -29.17
C LEU A 609 -6.72 10.88 -30.12
N GLN A 610 -7.54 10.17 -30.91
CA GLN A 610 -7.09 9.20 -31.92
C GLN A 610 -6.76 9.87 -33.25
N ASP A 611 -7.50 10.89 -33.68
CA ASP A 611 -7.23 11.55 -34.97
C ASP A 611 -5.94 12.40 -34.98
N THR A 612 -5.34 12.64 -33.81
CA THR A 612 -4.01 13.26 -33.67
C THR A 612 -2.85 12.24 -33.64
N SER A 613 -3.15 10.95 -33.83
CA SER A 613 -2.23 9.82 -33.58
C SER A 613 -1.05 9.68 -34.54
N ASP A 614 -1.04 10.38 -35.67
CA ASP A 614 0.17 10.42 -36.51
C ASP A 614 1.29 11.30 -35.89
N ARG A 615 1.03 12.06 -34.81
CA ARG A 615 2.04 12.90 -34.11
C ARG A 615 1.97 13.00 -32.58
N GLY A 616 0.95 12.52 -31.88
CA GLY A 616 0.59 13.07 -30.55
C GLY A 616 1.28 12.53 -29.27
N PHE A 617 1.43 11.22 -29.06
CA PHE A 617 1.71 10.71 -27.70
C PHE A 617 2.68 9.52 -27.67
N PRO A 618 3.99 9.75 -27.87
CA PRO A 618 4.96 8.67 -28.06
C PRO A 618 5.15 7.77 -26.81
N ARG A 619 4.78 8.26 -25.62
CA ARG A 619 5.01 7.56 -24.34
C ARG A 619 3.76 7.29 -23.51
N LEU A 620 2.57 7.67 -23.98
CA LEU A 620 1.35 7.54 -23.19
C LEU A 620 0.99 6.05 -23.02
N ARG A 621 0.97 5.59 -21.77
CA ARG A 621 0.68 4.19 -21.38
C ARG A 621 -0.68 4.06 -20.72
N PHE A 622 -1.10 5.12 -20.02
CA PHE A 622 -2.32 5.14 -19.24
C PHE A 622 -3.18 6.32 -19.67
N LEU A 623 -4.40 6.00 -20.10
CA LEU A 623 -5.43 6.98 -20.40
C LEU A 623 -6.67 6.60 -19.58
N TRP A 624 -7.11 7.51 -18.72
CA TRP A 624 -8.22 7.31 -17.80
C TRP A 624 -9.35 8.27 -18.14
N HIS A 625 -10.56 7.75 -18.25
CA HIS A 625 -11.79 8.51 -18.44
C HIS A 625 -12.80 8.03 -17.40
N ARG A 626 -13.65 8.91 -16.85
CA ARG A 626 -14.60 8.52 -15.78
C ARG A 626 -15.59 7.44 -16.23
N ASP A 627 -15.95 7.45 -17.52
CA ASP A 627 -16.64 6.35 -18.17
C ASP A 627 -15.62 5.47 -18.91
N ASP A 628 -15.17 4.37 -18.30
CA ASP A 628 -14.24 3.38 -18.90
C ASP A 628 -14.74 2.84 -20.26
N PHE A 629 -16.05 2.96 -20.55
CA PHE A 629 -16.69 2.47 -21.76
C PHE A 629 -16.36 3.29 -23.03
N ASN A 630 -15.95 4.56 -22.92
CA ASN A 630 -15.74 5.45 -24.08
C ASN A 630 -14.28 5.60 -24.52
N CYS A 631 -13.33 4.94 -23.83
CA CYS A 631 -11.90 5.09 -24.07
C CYS A 631 -11.25 3.84 -24.70
N LEU A 632 -11.72 3.45 -25.89
CA LEU A 632 -11.10 2.38 -26.68
C LEU A 632 -9.80 2.85 -27.37
N TRP A 633 -8.82 3.31 -26.60
CA TRP A 633 -7.49 3.63 -27.12
C TRP A 633 -6.64 2.35 -27.26
N THR A 634 -7.04 1.50 -28.19
CA THR A 634 -6.59 0.11 -28.33
C THR A 634 -5.29 -0.09 -29.11
N ARG A 635 -4.52 0.97 -29.39
CA ARG A 635 -3.29 0.90 -30.22
C ARG A 635 -1.97 1.15 -29.50
N HIS A 636 -1.95 1.60 -28.25
CA HIS A 636 -0.71 1.75 -27.49
C HIS A 636 -0.65 0.81 -26.28
N ARG A 637 0.51 0.15 -26.12
CA ARG A 637 0.82 -0.92 -25.16
C ARG A 637 0.31 -0.60 -23.76
N HIS A 638 -0.70 -1.34 -23.31
CA HIS A 638 -1.19 -1.32 -21.94
C HIS A 638 -0.12 -1.84 -20.97
N VAL A 639 0.35 -0.95 -20.11
CA VAL A 639 0.98 -1.29 -18.83
C VAL A 639 -0.08 -0.88 -17.79
N HIS A 640 -0.47 -1.78 -16.87
CA HIS A 640 -1.29 -1.44 -15.69
C HIS A 640 -0.41 -1.47 -14.43
N ALA A 641 -0.56 -0.46 -13.55
CA ALA A 641 -0.65 -0.50 -12.07
C ALA A 641 -0.22 0.84 -11.43
N PRO A 642 -0.62 1.15 -10.18
CA PRO A 642 -1.90 0.94 -9.50
C PRO A 642 -2.79 2.20 -9.45
#